data_AF-A0A6G1SIW9-F1
#
_entry.id   AF-A0A6G1SIW9-F1
#
_cell.length_a   1.000
_cell.length_b   1.000
_cell.length_c   1.000
_cell.angle_alpha   90.00
_cell.angle_beta   90.00
_cell.angle_gamma   90.00
#
_symmetry.space_group_name_H-M   'P 1'
#
loop_
_entity.id
_entity.type
_entity.pdbx_description
1 polymer ?
#
loop_
_entity_poly.entity_id
_entity_poly.type
_entity_poly.pdbx_seq_one_letter_code
_entity_poly.pdbx_strand_id
1 'polypeptide(L)'
;MKGFTRTITFSNQTVAGRQQQLQQPARLFKTSTTARESISNGSNGLLSNKNPSKVSSATPASRHQQRKQSTTRANFLASAIGQQQALKQQPKIQMNIEPALAQPSHHQEILDETFKVAPASRPSYSAAQNQDRDDDEAAGLGSSSSSSQPNPSNNRSLQTLKTQDKFADRHIGPREGDLVAMLNTLGYSTLDQLINDTIPDEIRLDRPLSLPEALSEHELLEELKVLAAHNKSTEWKSYIGLGYYDCIVPSVILRNIFENPGWTTAYTAYQAEIAQGRLESLMNFQTMVSDMTGLDVANASLLDESTAAAEAMQVCYRVDTKLKRQKFLMSRHCHPQTKAVVETRAQALDIQVDYFDELELLKDTPSAGSGAGDSKQPDFSQYCGVLVQYPNTEGFLFDLDRITKPCQAGGCLVAVATDLLACTLFKPPGDFEQPADLVVGSAQRFGVPLNFGGPHAGFLACRQKLIRSIPGRVVGMTRDSNGNPAYRFALQTREQHIRRDKATSNICTAQALLANMSAMYAIYHGPEGLRRIASAIHLKTSLLAHLIKKEPQLELVNDGAFFDTLTIGLTGGAKQLASLRARANEAKVNLRYVADSVDGDVDSNTGHYQPRVMISLDETTKILDVFKLASLFAEGGNKANNYSDNSATHLAQSALSLATIHDNVGNQIELDPIEVPLENQLASMRRQSDFLTHPTFNSYHSEAQLVRYMKSLENKDISLAHSMIPLGSCTMKLNATSQMMASSWPEFVQCHPFQPLDQVRGYLRLFEDLNEYLCEITGYDRISFQPNSGAQGEYAGLRVIRAYLDSKGEFERNVCLIPASAHGTNPASAQMAGFQIQTVRVLDDGSIDMADFMAKLEQNKNKLACFMITYPSTFGVFEENIRRFCELVHEAGGQVYLDGANMNAQVGLCRPGDYGSDVSHLNLHKTFCIPHGGGGPGAGPIGVKSHLIPFLPSHPLVDGDGAQNLAAAATTKQSFGTVSSSMWGSPVILPISWSYIRMMSQELKRSSEVAILNANYMRKRLEDHYKILYRGSRGNVAHEFIIDCRPFKKTTNVEANDIAKRLQDFGLHAPTVSWPVANTLMLEPTESEDKQQLDDYCEALLQIRREIELIENGHWDREMNPIKQAPHTQQVVCSSDWSRPYTREEAAFPASFVKAATKIWPTVGRVDDTYGDTNLFCSCPPVDATNSELDGN
;
A
#
# COMPACT_ATOMS: atom_id res chain seq x y z
N MET A 1 -20.34 1.02 43.43
CA MET A 1 -20.41 0.51 44.83
C MET A 1 -19.97 -0.95 44.79
N LYS A 2 -19.15 -1.54 45.66
CA LYS A 2 -18.25 -1.09 46.76
C LYS A 2 -16.94 -1.91 46.58
N GLY A 3 -15.74 -1.55 47.04
CA GLY A 3 -15.25 -0.35 47.75
C GLY A 3 -13.89 -0.66 48.43
N PHE A 4 -13.24 0.37 48.99
CA PHE A 4 -11.98 0.35 49.78
C PHE A 4 -10.69 0.00 49.01
N THR A 5 -9.67 0.85 48.81
CA THR A 5 -9.12 2.07 49.49
C THR A 5 -8.10 1.81 50.61
N ARG A 6 -6.81 2.08 50.35
CA ARG A 6 -6.04 3.12 51.12
C ARG A 6 -4.64 3.47 50.58
N THR A 7 -4.39 4.77 50.57
CA THR A 7 -3.10 5.49 50.45
C THR A 7 -2.19 5.29 51.67
N ILE A 8 -0.85 5.33 51.48
CA ILE A 8 0.13 5.89 52.44
C ILE A 8 1.18 6.71 51.64
N THR A 9 1.79 7.71 52.29
CA THR A 9 2.57 8.82 51.68
C THR A 9 4.08 8.74 51.97
N PHE A 10 4.89 9.46 51.19
CA PHE A 10 6.32 9.75 51.48
C PHE A 10 6.53 10.55 52.78
N SER A 11 7.69 10.36 53.42
CA SER A 11 8.36 11.40 54.22
C SER A 11 9.89 11.17 54.29
N ASN A 12 10.67 12.26 54.30
CA ASN A 12 12.14 12.27 54.48
C ASN A 12 12.49 12.75 55.90
N GLN A 13 13.63 12.33 56.47
CA GLN A 13 14.42 13.22 57.36
C GLN A 13 15.90 12.79 57.63
N THR A 14 16.83 13.59 57.07
CA THR A 14 17.98 14.27 57.73
C THR A 14 19.18 13.55 58.40
N VAL A 15 20.38 13.84 57.83
CA VAL A 15 21.52 14.61 58.42
C VAL A 15 22.86 13.93 58.82
N ALA A 16 23.95 14.68 58.53
CA ALA A 16 25.37 14.57 58.92
C ALA A 16 26.28 13.55 58.18
N GLY A 17 27.56 13.85 57.85
CA GLY A 17 28.26 15.14 57.87
C GLY A 17 29.81 15.08 57.78
N ARG A 18 30.44 16.17 57.31
CA ARG A 18 31.89 16.57 57.35
C ARG A 18 32.97 15.90 56.44
N GLN A 19 33.50 16.74 55.54
CA GLN A 19 34.91 17.14 55.38
C GLN A 19 36.12 16.15 55.51
N GLN A 20 36.81 15.99 54.37
CA GLN A 20 38.26 16.24 54.11
C GLN A 20 39.42 15.53 54.87
N GLN A 21 40.44 15.22 54.03
CA GLN A 21 41.91 15.18 54.24
C GLN A 21 42.68 13.88 54.62
N LEU A 22 43.73 13.64 53.80
CA LEU A 22 45.10 13.17 54.13
C LEU A 22 45.37 11.72 54.63
N GLN A 23 45.90 10.85 53.75
CA GLN A 23 47.35 10.49 53.68
C GLN A 23 47.69 9.39 52.64
N GLN A 24 48.96 9.30 52.23
CA GLN A 24 49.57 8.16 51.50
C GLN A 24 50.28 7.20 52.48
N PRO A 25 50.77 6.01 52.05
CA PRO A 25 52.16 5.92 51.55
C PRO A 25 52.35 4.98 50.33
N ALA A 26 53.58 4.94 49.79
CA ALA A 26 53.94 4.25 48.54
C ALA A 26 55.02 3.15 48.70
N ARG A 27 55.21 2.28 47.68
CA ARG A 27 56.44 1.54 47.24
C ARG A 27 56.10 0.32 46.33
N LEU A 28 56.96 -0.22 45.43
CA LEU A 28 58.05 0.30 44.58
C LEU A 28 58.54 -0.82 43.60
N PHE A 29 58.93 -0.48 42.35
CA PHE A 29 59.75 -1.26 41.37
C PHE A 29 59.26 -2.67 40.92
N LYS A 30 59.50 -3.16 39.68
CA LYS A 30 60.71 -3.10 38.82
C LYS A 30 60.45 -2.95 37.31
N THR A 31 61.54 -2.74 36.56
CA THR A 31 61.62 -2.48 35.10
C THR A 31 62.71 -3.31 34.42
N SER A 32 62.50 -3.77 33.17
CA SER A 32 63.49 -3.77 32.05
C SER A 32 62.90 -4.46 30.81
N THR A 33 62.65 -3.82 29.66
CA THR A 33 63.61 -3.51 28.56
C THR A 33 64.58 -4.62 28.16
N THR A 34 64.46 -5.10 26.91
CA THR A 34 65.44 -4.82 25.82
C THR A 34 64.85 -5.25 24.46
N ALA A 35 65.52 -4.92 23.35
CA ALA A 35 65.05 -5.15 21.99
C ALA A 35 66.24 -5.52 21.08
N ARG A 36 65.95 -6.07 19.87
CA ARG A 36 66.59 -5.80 18.56
C ARG A 36 66.73 -7.00 17.61
N GLU A 37 66.79 -6.60 16.34
CA GLU A 37 67.56 -7.18 15.22
C GLU A 37 66.96 -8.32 14.40
N SER A 38 67.33 -8.25 13.11
CA SER A 38 66.84 -8.96 11.94
C SER A 38 68.02 -9.69 11.27
N ILE A 39 67.78 -10.55 10.26
CA ILE A 39 68.55 -10.61 8.98
C ILE A 39 68.17 -11.81 8.07
N SER A 40 68.00 -11.53 6.78
CA SER A 40 68.16 -12.34 5.53
C SER A 40 67.60 -13.77 5.32
N ASN A 41 66.90 -13.92 4.18
CA ASN A 41 67.14 -14.84 3.04
C ASN A 41 67.48 -16.34 3.24
N GLY A 42 66.79 -17.23 2.50
CA GLY A 42 67.21 -18.63 2.26
C GLY A 42 66.37 -19.35 1.18
N SER A 43 67.00 -19.79 0.09
CA SER A 43 66.35 -20.20 -1.18
C SER A 43 66.34 -21.70 -1.52
N ASN A 44 65.39 -22.13 -2.36
CA ASN A 44 65.42 -23.25 -3.35
C ASN A 44 65.31 -24.74 -2.93
N GLY A 45 64.73 -25.58 -3.83
CA GLY A 45 64.70 -27.05 -3.81
C GLY A 45 63.27 -27.66 -3.79
N LEU A 46 62.52 -28.01 -4.85
CA LEU A 46 62.70 -28.79 -6.11
C LEU A 46 62.67 -30.34 -5.99
N LEU A 47 61.93 -31.00 -6.91
CA LEU A 47 61.87 -32.46 -7.25
C LEU A 47 61.09 -33.40 -6.27
N SER A 48 60.34 -34.44 -6.69
CA SER A 48 60.00 -34.97 -8.05
C SER A 48 58.85 -36.02 -8.06
N ASN A 49 58.10 -36.09 -9.17
CA ASN A 49 57.43 -37.24 -9.83
C ASN A 49 57.23 -38.60 -9.08
N LYS A 50 55.99 -39.15 -9.19
CA LYS A 50 55.72 -40.34 -10.04
C LYS A 50 54.22 -40.64 -10.27
N ASN A 51 53.89 -40.97 -11.52
CA ASN A 51 52.67 -41.67 -12.01
C ASN A 51 53.01 -43.21 -12.08
N PRO A 52 52.16 -44.20 -12.49
CA PRO A 52 51.03 -44.07 -13.45
C PRO A 52 49.80 -45.03 -13.31
N SER A 53 48.82 -44.86 -14.23
CA SER A 53 48.06 -45.95 -14.92
C SER A 53 46.88 -46.65 -14.18
N LYS A 54 45.83 -47.21 -14.83
CA LYS A 54 45.42 -47.28 -16.26
C LYS A 54 43.96 -47.79 -16.43
N VAL A 55 43.37 -47.59 -17.64
CA VAL A 55 42.30 -48.42 -18.30
C VAL A 55 40.91 -48.42 -17.62
N SER A 56 39.75 -48.28 -18.27
CA SER A 56 39.31 -47.77 -19.61
C SER A 56 37.79 -47.43 -19.47
N SER A 57 36.83 -47.41 -20.41
CA SER A 57 36.64 -47.57 -21.88
C SER A 57 35.18 -47.16 -22.18
N ALA A 58 34.76 -46.62 -23.33
CA ALA A 58 35.46 -46.11 -24.52
C ALA A 58 34.50 -45.16 -25.32
N THR A 59 34.95 -44.68 -26.47
CA THR A 59 34.21 -43.95 -27.54
C THR A 59 34.28 -44.78 -28.85
N PRO A 60 33.68 -44.44 -30.03
CA PRO A 60 33.40 -43.12 -30.63
C PRO A 60 31.97 -43.03 -31.25
N ALA A 61 31.55 -42.24 -32.25
CA ALA A 61 32.14 -41.29 -33.23
C ALA A 61 30.99 -40.40 -33.81
N SER A 62 31.18 -39.27 -34.51
CA SER A 62 32.35 -38.38 -34.70
C SER A 62 32.01 -37.12 -35.53
N ARG A 63 32.49 -35.94 -35.08
CA ARG A 63 33.04 -34.82 -35.91
C ARG A 63 32.06 -34.13 -36.92
N HIS A 64 32.39 -32.99 -37.55
CA HIS A 64 33.55 -32.08 -37.54
C HIS A 64 33.10 -30.68 -37.03
N GLN A 65 33.85 -29.95 -36.18
CA GLN A 65 35.08 -29.19 -36.45
C GLN A 65 34.95 -28.04 -37.48
N GLN A 66 35.53 -26.85 -37.29
CA GLN A 66 36.09 -26.18 -36.09
C GLN A 66 36.56 -24.76 -36.45
N ARG A 67 36.48 -23.78 -35.51
CA ARG A 67 37.43 -22.65 -35.33
C ARG A 67 37.49 -21.59 -36.50
N LYS A 68 38.04 -20.38 -36.36
CA LYS A 68 38.55 -19.55 -35.23
C LYS A 68 38.71 -18.08 -35.72
N GLN A 69 38.54 -17.09 -34.83
CA GLN A 69 39.30 -15.81 -34.74
C GLN A 69 39.29 -14.85 -35.98
N SER A 70 39.41 -13.52 -35.86
CA SER A 70 39.27 -12.57 -34.73
C SER A 70 39.28 -11.11 -35.26
N THR A 71 39.19 -10.13 -34.35
CA THR A 71 39.86 -8.80 -34.40
C THR A 71 39.42 -7.71 -35.43
N THR A 72 38.69 -6.71 -34.90
CA THR A 72 39.01 -5.25 -34.96
C THR A 72 38.48 -4.34 -36.09
N ARG A 73 38.08 -3.11 -35.67
CA ARG A 73 38.13 -1.78 -36.36
C ARG A 73 36.93 -1.23 -37.17
N ALA A 74 36.18 -0.35 -36.49
CA ALA A 74 35.76 1.03 -36.84
C ALA A 74 35.57 1.52 -38.31
N ASN A 75 34.48 2.30 -38.48
CA ASN A 75 34.20 3.38 -39.45
C ASN A 75 33.99 3.03 -40.94
N PHE A 76 32.81 3.40 -41.50
CA PHE A 76 32.67 4.60 -42.35
C PHE A 76 31.19 4.99 -42.60
N LEU A 77 30.93 6.12 -43.29
CA LEU A 77 29.62 6.78 -43.46
C LEU A 77 28.97 6.64 -44.85
N ALA A 78 27.64 6.86 -44.86
CA ALA A 78 26.81 7.54 -45.88
C ALA A 78 26.55 6.94 -47.29
N SER A 79 25.27 6.62 -47.54
CA SER A 79 24.46 7.03 -48.71
C SER A 79 22.97 6.72 -48.42
N ALA A 80 21.94 7.39 -48.96
CA ALA A 80 21.81 8.69 -49.63
C ALA A 80 20.39 9.26 -49.39
N ILE A 81 20.18 10.56 -49.68
CA ILE A 81 18.86 11.22 -49.61
C ILE A 81 18.33 11.44 -51.05
N GLY A 82 17.02 11.24 -51.26
CA GLY A 82 16.30 11.97 -52.31
C GLY A 82 15.18 11.23 -53.04
N GLN A 83 13.92 11.56 -52.73
CA GLN A 83 13.02 12.30 -53.64
C GLN A 83 11.76 12.77 -52.90
N GLN A 84 10.99 13.70 -53.49
CA GLN A 84 9.89 14.43 -52.85
C GLN A 84 8.82 14.81 -53.87
N GLN A 85 7.59 15.11 -53.40
CA GLN A 85 6.48 15.82 -54.06
C GLN A 85 5.55 15.07 -55.04
N ALA A 86 4.38 14.70 -54.52
CA ALA A 86 3.05 14.65 -55.18
C ALA A 86 2.00 14.35 -54.08
N LEU A 87 0.82 14.96 -53.95
CA LEU A 87 0.11 16.02 -54.69
C LEU A 87 -0.62 16.96 -53.70
N LYS A 88 -1.02 18.16 -54.14
CA LYS A 88 -2.05 18.99 -53.48
C LYS A 88 -3.36 18.90 -54.27
N GLN A 89 -4.49 18.80 -53.58
CA GLN A 89 -5.78 19.36 -54.02
C GLN A 89 -6.75 19.50 -52.84
N GLN A 90 -7.59 20.55 -52.87
CA GLN A 90 -8.71 20.77 -51.96
C GLN A 90 -10.04 20.53 -52.73
N PRO A 91 -11.20 20.49 -52.05
CA PRO A 91 -11.92 21.76 -51.84
C PRO A 91 -12.45 21.95 -50.41
N LYS A 92 -12.79 23.20 -50.08
CA LYS A 92 -13.59 23.55 -48.89
C LYS A 92 -15.07 23.29 -49.18
N ILE A 93 -15.83 22.90 -48.16
CA ILE A 93 -17.28 23.15 -48.08
C ILE A 93 -17.56 23.86 -46.74
N GLN A 94 -18.54 24.74 -46.75
CA GLN A 94 -18.91 25.66 -45.67
C GLN A 94 -20.41 25.46 -45.39
N MET A 95 -20.81 25.32 -44.13
CA MET A 95 -22.21 25.38 -43.72
C MET A 95 -22.38 25.94 -42.31
N ASN A 96 -23.61 26.36 -41.98
CA ASN A 96 -23.90 27.34 -40.95
C ASN A 96 -24.12 26.74 -39.55
N ILE A 97 -24.05 27.62 -38.55
CA ILE A 97 -24.52 27.39 -37.17
C ILE A 97 -25.76 28.26 -36.97
N GLU A 98 -26.84 27.72 -36.40
CA GLU A 98 -27.74 28.39 -35.43
C GLU A 98 -28.62 27.30 -34.72
N PRO A 99 -29.28 27.59 -33.57
CA PRO A 99 -29.38 26.61 -32.49
C PRO A 99 -30.71 25.84 -32.35
N ALA A 100 -30.65 24.74 -31.60
CA ALA A 100 -31.80 23.99 -31.06
C ALA A 100 -31.55 23.59 -29.59
N LEU A 101 -32.61 23.24 -28.85
CA LEU A 101 -32.61 23.14 -27.37
C LEU A 101 -32.65 21.72 -26.82
N ALA A 102 -31.81 21.47 -25.81
CA ALA A 102 -31.94 20.58 -24.64
C ALA A 102 -32.76 19.27 -24.71
N GLN A 103 -32.08 18.13 -24.52
CA GLN A 103 -32.38 16.93 -23.68
C GLN A 103 -31.19 15.93 -23.84
N PRO A 104 -31.07 14.79 -23.12
CA PRO A 104 -29.77 14.34 -22.58
C PRO A 104 -28.97 13.29 -23.39
N SER A 105 -27.79 12.96 -22.85
CA SER A 105 -26.84 11.89 -23.19
C SER A 105 -26.17 11.94 -24.59
N HIS A 106 -24.96 12.53 -24.64
CA HIS A 106 -24.02 12.42 -25.78
C HIS A 106 -22.57 12.05 -25.38
N HIS A 107 -22.25 11.91 -24.08
CA HIS A 107 -20.85 11.78 -23.66
C HIS A 107 -20.23 10.38 -23.83
N GLN A 108 -21.04 9.32 -23.80
CA GLN A 108 -20.56 7.95 -23.95
C GLN A 108 -20.12 7.68 -25.40
N GLU A 109 -20.88 8.20 -26.39
CA GLU A 109 -20.46 8.22 -27.80
C GLU A 109 -19.10 8.90 -27.98
N ILE A 110 -18.84 10.05 -27.34
CA ILE A 110 -17.59 10.80 -27.51
C ILE A 110 -16.37 10.03 -26.98
N LEU A 111 -16.52 9.23 -25.92
CA LEU A 111 -15.46 8.36 -25.43
C LEU A 111 -15.28 7.14 -26.36
N ASP A 112 -16.36 6.43 -26.69
CA ASP A 112 -16.31 5.29 -27.61
C ASP A 112 -15.87 5.70 -29.04
N GLU A 113 -16.02 6.97 -29.44
CA GLU A 113 -15.47 7.57 -30.66
C GLU A 113 -13.94 7.78 -30.58
N THR A 114 -13.40 8.15 -29.41
CA THR A 114 -11.95 8.37 -29.27
C THR A 114 -11.16 7.07 -29.11
N PHE A 115 -11.75 6.02 -28.52
CA PHE A 115 -11.10 4.72 -28.31
C PHE A 115 -11.29 3.71 -29.48
N LYS A 116 -11.71 4.14 -30.67
CA LYS A 116 -11.95 3.26 -31.84
C LYS A 116 -10.68 2.61 -32.42
N VAL A 117 -10.24 1.52 -31.81
CA VAL A 117 -9.53 0.44 -32.53
C VAL A 117 -10.48 -0.10 -33.60
N ALA A 118 -9.99 -0.30 -34.83
CA ALA A 118 -10.85 -0.73 -35.94
C ALA A 118 -11.43 -2.12 -35.68
N PRO A 119 -12.77 -2.28 -35.51
CA PRO A 119 -13.35 -3.55 -35.14
C PRO A 119 -13.36 -4.53 -36.32
N ALA A 120 -13.03 -5.80 -36.05
CA ALA A 120 -13.44 -6.89 -36.93
C ALA A 120 -14.97 -6.89 -37.01
N SER A 121 -15.52 -6.90 -38.23
CA SER A 121 -16.91 -6.53 -38.49
C SER A 121 -17.93 -7.47 -37.84
N ARG A 122 -18.72 -6.96 -36.87
CA ARG A 122 -19.93 -7.62 -36.36
C ARG A 122 -21.04 -7.58 -37.42
N PRO A 123 -21.71 -8.70 -37.74
CA PRO A 123 -22.97 -8.69 -38.47
C PRO A 123 -24.11 -8.21 -37.56
N SER A 124 -24.92 -7.26 -38.03
CA SER A 124 -26.10 -6.77 -37.31
C SER A 124 -27.31 -7.70 -37.51
N TYR A 125 -27.94 -8.15 -36.43
CA TYR A 125 -29.29 -8.74 -36.46
C TYR A 125 -30.29 -7.79 -35.79
N SER A 126 -31.24 -7.28 -36.57
CA SER A 126 -32.37 -6.50 -36.07
C SER A 126 -33.52 -7.44 -35.68
N ALA A 127 -34.00 -7.35 -34.44
CA ALA A 127 -35.24 -8.00 -34.04
C ALA A 127 -36.44 -7.26 -34.67
N ALA A 128 -37.33 -8.01 -35.32
CA ALA A 128 -38.64 -7.55 -35.76
C ALA A 128 -39.71 -8.42 -35.10
N GLN A 129 -40.74 -7.78 -34.55
CA GLN A 129 -41.84 -8.47 -33.87
C GLN A 129 -42.80 -9.09 -34.88
N ASN A 130 -43.48 -10.18 -34.50
CA ASN A 130 -44.95 -10.18 -34.53
C ASN A 130 -45.55 -11.33 -33.71
N GLN A 131 -46.81 -11.11 -33.32
CA GLN A 131 -47.76 -12.12 -32.83
C GLN A 131 -48.19 -12.99 -34.05
N ASP A 132 -48.67 -14.22 -33.93
CA ASP A 132 -49.93 -14.55 -33.24
C ASP A 132 -50.12 -16.07 -33.00
N ARG A 133 -51.37 -16.47 -32.83
CA ARG A 133 -51.92 -17.65 -32.13
C ARG A 133 -52.14 -18.97 -32.90
N ASP A 134 -52.26 -20.02 -32.09
CA ASP A 134 -53.17 -21.19 -32.10
C ASP A 134 -53.25 -22.15 -33.33
N ASP A 135 -52.87 -23.40 -33.05
CA ASP A 135 -53.54 -24.69 -33.33
C ASP A 135 -53.66 -25.38 -34.72
N ASP A 136 -53.28 -26.67 -34.66
CA ASP A 136 -53.89 -27.89 -35.24
C ASP A 136 -53.52 -28.59 -36.58
N GLU A 137 -53.45 -29.93 -36.44
CA GLU A 137 -53.57 -31.09 -37.35
C GLU A 137 -52.88 -31.18 -38.74
N ALA A 138 -51.68 -31.77 -38.72
CA ALA A 138 -51.29 -33.02 -39.44
C ALA A 138 -51.83 -33.39 -40.84
N ALA A 139 -50.91 -33.56 -41.82
CA ALA A 139 -51.02 -34.58 -42.88
C ALA A 139 -49.65 -34.95 -43.51
N GLY A 140 -49.51 -36.19 -43.98
CA GLY A 140 -48.23 -36.82 -44.29
C GLY A 140 -47.60 -36.61 -45.68
N LEU A 141 -46.28 -36.83 -45.70
CA LEU A 141 -45.46 -37.51 -46.73
C LEU A 141 -45.35 -36.91 -48.15
N GLY A 142 -44.11 -36.61 -48.59
CA GLY A 142 -43.87 -36.11 -49.96
C GLY A 142 -42.43 -36.13 -50.52
N SER A 143 -41.81 -37.31 -50.67
CA SER A 143 -40.58 -37.56 -51.47
C SER A 143 -39.23 -37.01 -50.97
N SER A 144 -38.13 -37.50 -51.56
CA SER A 144 -36.75 -37.35 -51.06
C SER A 144 -35.72 -37.01 -52.15
N SER A 145 -34.68 -36.24 -51.81
CA SER A 145 -33.45 -36.17 -52.61
C SER A 145 -32.21 -35.77 -51.77
N SER A 146 -31.07 -36.39 -52.10
CA SER A 146 -29.69 -36.05 -51.69
C SER A 146 -29.43 -35.58 -50.25
N SER A 147 -28.95 -36.50 -49.40
CA SER A 147 -28.31 -36.17 -48.13
C SER A 147 -26.93 -35.52 -48.33
N SER A 148 -26.72 -34.36 -47.72
CA SER A 148 -25.37 -33.86 -47.39
C SER A 148 -25.22 -33.86 -45.87
N GLN A 149 -24.54 -34.88 -45.34
CA GLN A 149 -24.18 -34.93 -43.91
C GLN A 149 -23.21 -33.77 -43.62
N PRO A 150 -23.46 -32.91 -42.61
CA PRO A 150 -22.51 -31.88 -42.22
C PRO A 150 -21.24 -32.54 -41.69
N ASN A 151 -20.13 -32.34 -42.40
CA ASN A 151 -18.91 -33.11 -42.19
C ASN A 151 -18.31 -32.82 -40.79
N PRO A 152 -18.17 -33.82 -39.88
CA PRO A 152 -17.71 -33.59 -38.51
C PRO A 152 -16.33 -32.92 -38.38
N SER A 153 -15.53 -32.98 -39.45
CA SER A 153 -14.27 -32.24 -39.58
C SER A 153 -14.44 -30.72 -39.43
N ASN A 154 -15.54 -30.14 -39.91
CA ASN A 154 -15.68 -28.69 -40.01
C ASN A 154 -15.93 -28.01 -38.65
N ASN A 155 -16.69 -28.67 -37.76
CA ASN A 155 -16.82 -28.19 -36.37
C ASN A 155 -15.50 -28.33 -35.62
N ARG A 156 -14.73 -29.41 -35.85
CA ARG A 156 -13.37 -29.51 -35.29
C ARG A 156 -12.46 -28.40 -35.80
N SER A 157 -12.41 -28.11 -37.11
CA SER A 157 -11.56 -27.04 -37.63
C SER A 157 -11.93 -25.65 -37.10
N LEU A 158 -13.23 -25.36 -36.90
CA LEU A 158 -13.66 -24.09 -36.29
C LEU A 158 -13.31 -24.02 -34.79
N GLN A 159 -13.36 -25.13 -34.05
CA GLN A 159 -12.85 -25.18 -32.67
C GLN A 159 -11.32 -25.08 -32.62
N THR A 160 -10.59 -25.68 -33.56
CA THR A 160 -9.12 -25.55 -33.68
C THR A 160 -8.71 -24.12 -34.04
N LEU A 161 -9.49 -23.39 -34.83
CA LEU A 161 -9.29 -21.95 -35.07
C LEU A 161 -9.60 -21.08 -33.83
N LYS A 162 -10.25 -21.64 -32.81
CA LYS A 162 -10.53 -21.00 -31.51
C LYS A 162 -9.61 -21.46 -30.36
N THR A 163 -8.52 -22.18 -30.62
CA THR A 163 -7.53 -22.51 -29.56
C THR A 163 -6.61 -21.33 -29.27
N GLN A 164 -7.19 -20.25 -28.73
CA GLN A 164 -6.46 -19.17 -28.06
C GLN A 164 -6.03 -19.62 -26.67
N ASP A 165 -5.03 -18.94 -26.09
CA ASP A 165 -4.53 -19.27 -24.75
C ASP A 165 -5.51 -18.76 -23.67
N LYS A 166 -6.10 -19.68 -22.90
CA LYS A 166 -7.03 -19.35 -21.81
C LYS A 166 -6.26 -19.03 -20.54
N PHE A 167 -6.37 -17.79 -20.07
CA PHE A 167 -5.78 -17.41 -18.78
C PHE A 167 -6.33 -18.21 -17.59
N ALA A 168 -7.60 -18.66 -17.63
CA ALA A 168 -8.16 -19.52 -16.59
C ALA A 168 -7.37 -20.83 -16.39
N ASP A 169 -6.78 -21.39 -17.46
CA ASP A 169 -5.91 -22.58 -17.38
C ASP A 169 -4.51 -22.25 -16.84
N ARG A 170 -4.19 -20.96 -16.61
CA ARG A 170 -2.99 -20.47 -15.90
C ARG A 170 -3.30 -20.10 -14.46
N HIS A 171 -4.47 -19.50 -14.21
CA HIS A 171 -4.91 -18.98 -12.92
C HIS A 171 -5.42 -20.06 -11.97
N ILE A 172 -6.07 -21.10 -12.49
CA ILE A 172 -6.60 -22.23 -11.72
C ILE A 172 -5.58 -23.37 -11.72
N GLY A 173 -5.21 -23.84 -10.53
CA GLY A 173 -4.14 -24.83 -10.32
C GLY A 173 -4.53 -26.26 -10.73
N PRO A 174 -5.63 -26.83 -10.16
CA PRO A 174 -6.02 -28.22 -10.41
C PRO A 174 -6.48 -28.45 -11.85
N ARG A 175 -6.08 -29.58 -12.44
CA ARG A 175 -6.44 -29.97 -13.82
C ARG A 175 -7.69 -30.85 -13.82
N GLU A 176 -8.29 -31.10 -14.98
CA GLU A 176 -9.54 -31.88 -15.10
C GLU A 176 -9.49 -33.24 -14.35
N GLY A 177 -8.35 -33.94 -14.42
CA GLY A 177 -8.15 -35.19 -13.67
C GLY A 177 -8.09 -35.00 -12.14
N ASP A 178 -7.54 -33.89 -11.69
CA ASP A 178 -7.49 -33.52 -10.27
C ASP A 178 -8.88 -33.13 -9.75
N LEU A 179 -9.60 -32.28 -10.49
CA LEU A 179 -10.97 -31.88 -10.17
C LEU A 179 -11.87 -33.10 -10.00
N VAL A 180 -11.80 -34.06 -10.94
CA VAL A 180 -12.52 -35.34 -10.84
C VAL A 180 -12.05 -36.17 -9.63
N ALA A 181 -10.76 -36.26 -9.35
CA ALA A 181 -10.26 -37.01 -8.19
C ALA A 181 -10.68 -36.38 -6.85
N MET A 182 -10.71 -35.05 -6.77
CA MET A 182 -11.09 -34.29 -5.57
C MET A 182 -12.60 -34.36 -5.33
N LEU A 183 -13.42 -34.20 -6.37
CA LEU A 183 -14.87 -34.41 -6.31
C LEU A 183 -15.23 -35.84 -5.87
N ASN A 184 -14.59 -36.86 -6.46
CA ASN A 184 -14.76 -38.25 -6.04
C ASN A 184 -14.37 -38.49 -4.57
N THR A 185 -13.36 -37.77 -4.04
CA THR A 185 -12.95 -37.86 -2.63
C THR A 185 -14.00 -37.25 -1.68
N LEU A 186 -14.77 -36.28 -2.15
CA LEU A 186 -15.89 -35.68 -1.44
C LEU A 186 -17.22 -36.44 -1.60
N GLY A 187 -17.33 -37.28 -2.63
CA GLY A 187 -18.57 -38.00 -2.99
C GLY A 187 -19.44 -37.30 -4.03
N TYR A 188 -18.92 -36.28 -4.72
CA TYR A 188 -19.62 -35.50 -5.74
C TYR A 188 -19.23 -35.92 -7.16
N SER A 189 -20.15 -35.74 -8.11
CA SER A 189 -19.92 -36.01 -9.54
C SER A 189 -19.56 -34.75 -10.34
N THR A 190 -19.95 -33.55 -9.87
CA THR A 190 -19.68 -32.25 -10.55
C THR A 190 -19.44 -31.13 -9.53
N LEU A 191 -18.83 -30.03 -10.00
CA LEU A 191 -18.72 -28.79 -9.22
C LEU A 191 -20.09 -28.25 -8.80
N ASP A 192 -21.06 -28.15 -9.73
CA ASP A 192 -22.40 -27.62 -9.41
C ASP A 192 -23.09 -28.40 -8.27
N GLN A 193 -22.88 -29.72 -8.15
CA GLN A 193 -23.41 -30.50 -7.02
C GLN A 193 -22.80 -30.07 -5.68
N LEU A 194 -21.48 -29.91 -5.60
CA LEU A 194 -20.81 -29.39 -4.41
C LEU A 194 -21.31 -27.98 -4.06
N ILE A 195 -21.55 -27.13 -5.06
CA ILE A 195 -22.05 -25.76 -4.86
C ILE A 195 -23.49 -25.74 -4.33
N ASN A 196 -24.40 -26.55 -4.90
CA ASN A 196 -25.76 -26.72 -4.37
C ASN A 196 -25.72 -27.13 -2.87
N ASP A 197 -24.84 -28.08 -2.55
CA ASP A 197 -24.63 -28.61 -1.21
C ASP A 197 -23.78 -27.69 -0.31
N THR A 198 -23.47 -26.46 -0.73
CA THR A 198 -22.65 -25.49 0.03
C THR A 198 -23.30 -24.11 0.16
N ILE A 199 -23.95 -23.59 -0.88
CA ILE A 199 -24.52 -22.23 -0.91
C ILE A 199 -26.06 -22.31 -0.76
N PRO A 200 -26.70 -21.56 0.17
CA PRO A 200 -28.15 -21.55 0.35
C PRO A 200 -28.89 -21.15 -0.94
N ASP A 201 -29.96 -21.87 -1.29
CA ASP A 201 -30.61 -21.69 -2.60
C ASP A 201 -31.21 -20.30 -2.82
N GLU A 202 -31.68 -19.64 -1.75
CA GLU A 202 -32.33 -18.32 -1.80
C GLU A 202 -31.41 -17.13 -2.16
N ILE A 203 -30.10 -17.33 -2.29
CA ILE A 203 -29.12 -16.28 -2.62
C ILE A 203 -28.31 -16.54 -3.89
N ARG A 204 -28.50 -17.69 -4.53
CA ARG A 204 -27.71 -18.10 -5.70
C ARG A 204 -28.06 -17.28 -6.93
N LEU A 205 -27.05 -16.99 -7.74
CA LEU A 205 -27.24 -16.37 -9.04
C LEU A 205 -27.75 -17.41 -10.04
N ASP A 206 -28.90 -17.15 -10.66
CA ASP A 206 -29.59 -18.04 -11.59
C ASP A 206 -29.12 -17.90 -13.05
N ARG A 207 -28.25 -16.91 -13.31
CA ARG A 207 -27.72 -16.53 -14.62
C ARG A 207 -26.19 -16.40 -14.61
N PRO A 208 -25.52 -16.48 -15.78
CA PRO A 208 -24.12 -16.06 -15.90
C PRO A 208 -23.94 -14.55 -15.60
N LEU A 209 -22.70 -14.15 -15.30
CA LEU A 209 -22.35 -12.73 -15.14
C LEU A 209 -22.36 -12.01 -16.49
N SER A 210 -22.85 -10.78 -16.52
CA SER A 210 -22.93 -9.94 -17.73
C SER A 210 -21.61 -9.19 -17.99
N LEU A 211 -20.52 -9.95 -18.18
CA LEU A 211 -19.17 -9.43 -18.44
C LEU A 211 -18.75 -9.59 -19.91
N PRO A 212 -17.82 -8.75 -20.43
CA PRO A 212 -17.24 -8.90 -21.77
C PRO A 212 -16.60 -10.28 -22.00
N GLU A 213 -16.41 -10.70 -23.25
CA GLU A 213 -15.68 -11.95 -23.55
C GLU A 213 -14.25 -11.93 -23.00
N ALA A 214 -13.75 -13.10 -22.61
CA ALA A 214 -12.42 -13.26 -22.02
C ALA A 214 -11.30 -12.97 -23.05
N LEU A 215 -10.32 -12.17 -22.65
CA LEU A 215 -9.08 -11.95 -23.40
C LEU A 215 -8.04 -13.05 -23.10
N SER A 216 -7.19 -13.37 -24.08
CA SER A 216 -5.90 -14.01 -23.78
C SER A 216 -4.92 -13.01 -23.15
N GLU A 217 -3.84 -13.51 -22.54
CA GLU A 217 -2.77 -12.66 -21.98
C GLU A 217 -2.12 -11.73 -23.03
N HIS A 218 -2.19 -12.09 -24.32
CA HIS A 218 -1.65 -11.26 -25.40
C HIS A 218 -2.57 -10.07 -25.71
N GLU A 219 -3.86 -10.34 -25.93
CA GLU A 219 -4.87 -9.32 -26.25
C GLU A 219 -5.04 -8.33 -25.08
N LEU A 220 -4.94 -8.81 -23.83
CA LEU A 220 -4.86 -7.96 -22.65
C LEU A 220 -3.73 -6.92 -22.76
N LEU A 221 -2.52 -7.36 -23.12
CA LEU A 221 -1.35 -6.48 -23.23
C LEU A 221 -1.38 -5.60 -24.48
N GLU A 222 -2.29 -5.83 -25.42
CA GLU A 222 -2.58 -4.89 -26.52
C GLU A 222 -3.60 -3.83 -26.05
N GLU A 223 -4.69 -4.23 -25.40
CA GLU A 223 -5.71 -3.31 -24.91
C GLU A 223 -5.20 -2.38 -23.79
N LEU A 224 -4.39 -2.90 -22.86
CA LEU A 224 -3.70 -2.07 -21.86
C LEU A 224 -2.80 -1.01 -22.51
N LYS A 225 -2.17 -1.28 -23.66
CA LYS A 225 -1.37 -0.28 -24.38
C LYS A 225 -2.24 0.78 -25.06
N VAL A 226 -3.42 0.40 -25.55
CA VAL A 226 -4.40 1.36 -26.06
C VAL A 226 -4.88 2.29 -24.93
N LEU A 227 -5.18 1.76 -23.75
CA LEU A 227 -5.51 2.57 -22.57
C LEU A 227 -4.32 3.47 -22.16
N ALA A 228 -3.12 2.90 -22.03
CA ALA A 228 -1.90 3.64 -21.69
C ALA A 228 -1.64 4.83 -22.63
N ALA A 229 -1.77 4.64 -23.94
CA ALA A 229 -1.57 5.69 -24.95
C ALA A 229 -2.56 6.86 -24.87
N HIS A 230 -3.64 6.74 -24.09
CA HIS A 230 -4.60 7.82 -23.82
C HIS A 230 -4.29 8.60 -22.52
N ASN A 231 -3.22 8.24 -21.80
CA ASN A 231 -2.60 9.05 -20.77
C ASN A 231 -1.43 9.85 -21.39
N LYS A 232 -1.40 11.17 -21.19
CA LYS A 232 -0.42 12.09 -21.79
C LYS A 232 0.81 12.32 -20.89
N SER A 233 0.96 11.57 -19.81
CA SER A 233 1.98 11.76 -18.77
C SER A 233 3.41 11.76 -19.31
N THR A 234 3.73 10.92 -20.29
CA THR A 234 5.06 10.88 -20.93
C THR A 234 5.38 12.09 -21.79
N GLU A 235 4.39 12.93 -22.14
CA GLU A 235 4.58 14.16 -22.91
C GLU A 235 4.55 15.45 -22.05
N TRP A 236 4.01 15.39 -20.83
CA TRP A 236 3.78 16.54 -19.95
C TRP A 236 4.70 16.50 -18.73
N LYS A 237 4.92 17.65 -18.10
CA LYS A 237 5.59 17.74 -16.80
C LYS A 237 4.72 18.43 -15.76
N SER A 238 4.63 17.86 -14.57
CA SER A 238 3.71 18.29 -13.52
C SER A 238 4.44 18.81 -12.28
N TYR A 239 4.57 20.13 -12.18
CA TYR A 239 5.21 20.84 -11.06
C TYR A 239 4.18 21.32 -10.02
N ILE A 240 3.15 20.51 -9.77
CA ILE A 240 1.99 20.86 -8.93
C ILE A 240 2.32 20.76 -7.44
N GLY A 241 3.13 19.76 -7.04
CA GLY A 241 3.49 19.49 -5.65
C GLY A 241 2.33 18.85 -4.88
N LEU A 242 1.88 19.49 -3.80
CA LEU A 242 0.78 18.98 -2.96
C LEU A 242 1.02 17.56 -2.42
N GLY A 243 2.25 17.27 -1.96
CA GLY A 243 2.64 15.96 -1.42
C GLY A 243 3.08 14.93 -2.47
N TYR A 244 3.07 15.31 -3.75
CA TYR A 244 3.45 14.44 -4.88
C TYR A 244 4.50 15.14 -5.77
N TYR A 245 5.67 14.53 -5.90
CA TYR A 245 6.84 15.10 -6.58
C TYR A 245 7.54 14.01 -7.42
N ASP A 246 7.84 14.26 -8.69
CA ASP A 246 8.41 13.19 -9.53
C ASP A 246 9.84 12.82 -9.11
N CYS A 247 10.19 11.54 -9.18
CA CYS A 247 11.49 11.05 -8.70
C CYS A 247 12.09 9.98 -9.60
N ILE A 248 13.41 9.86 -9.56
CA ILE A 248 14.15 8.88 -10.36
C ILE A 248 14.15 7.56 -9.58
N VAL A 249 13.10 6.77 -9.77
CA VAL A 249 13.04 5.38 -9.28
C VAL A 249 14.26 4.61 -9.81
N PRO A 250 15.19 4.14 -8.96
CA PRO A 250 16.35 3.42 -9.43
C PRO A 250 15.91 2.12 -10.09
N SER A 251 16.24 1.90 -11.36
CA SER A 251 15.76 0.75 -12.13
C SER A 251 16.14 -0.60 -11.50
N VAL A 252 17.22 -0.62 -10.72
CA VAL A 252 17.64 -1.75 -9.89
C VAL A 252 16.64 -2.08 -8.77
N ILE A 253 16.01 -1.08 -8.13
CA ILE A 253 14.98 -1.27 -7.10
C ILE A 253 13.66 -1.69 -7.75
N LEU A 254 13.24 -1.00 -8.82
CA LEU A 254 12.04 -1.35 -9.59
C LEU A 254 12.06 -2.83 -9.99
N ARG A 255 13.13 -3.26 -10.66
CA ARG A 255 13.26 -4.61 -11.19
C ARG A 255 13.39 -5.70 -10.12
N ASN A 256 14.11 -5.45 -9.03
CA ASN A 256 14.44 -6.49 -8.05
C ASN A 256 13.54 -6.48 -6.81
N ILE A 257 12.60 -5.52 -6.68
CA ILE A 257 11.58 -5.50 -5.62
C ILE A 257 10.17 -5.45 -6.22
N PHE A 258 9.82 -4.40 -6.96
CA PHE A 258 8.44 -4.20 -7.44
C PHE A 258 8.05 -5.21 -8.54
N GLU A 259 8.97 -5.50 -9.46
CA GLU A 259 8.77 -6.50 -10.53
C GLU A 259 9.20 -7.92 -10.10
N ASN A 260 9.46 -8.14 -8.81
CA ASN A 260 10.00 -9.40 -8.29
C ASN A 260 8.96 -10.15 -7.40
N PRO A 261 8.43 -11.31 -7.83
CA PRO A 261 7.45 -12.07 -7.05
C PRO A 261 7.98 -12.56 -5.70
N GLY A 262 9.30 -12.64 -5.51
CA GLY A 262 9.92 -12.93 -4.21
C GLY A 262 9.59 -11.88 -3.14
N TRP A 263 9.41 -10.61 -3.54
CA TRP A 263 9.04 -9.51 -2.65
C TRP A 263 7.53 -9.20 -2.65
N THR A 264 6.84 -9.36 -3.77
CA THR A 264 5.44 -8.90 -3.91
C THR A 264 4.39 -9.92 -3.47
N THR A 265 4.67 -11.23 -3.52
CA THR A 265 3.63 -12.26 -3.30
C THR A 265 3.47 -12.70 -1.84
N ALA A 266 4.45 -12.43 -0.98
CA ALA A 266 4.30 -12.68 0.46
C ALA A 266 3.32 -11.67 1.09
N TYR A 267 2.67 -12.02 2.20
CA TYR A 267 1.86 -11.08 2.99
C TYR A 267 2.55 -10.68 4.31
N THR A 268 1.79 -10.02 5.19
CA THR A 268 2.19 -9.60 6.54
C THR A 268 3.05 -10.64 7.23
N ALA A 269 4.19 -10.21 7.80
CA ALA A 269 5.18 -11.04 8.48
C ALA A 269 4.70 -11.62 9.83
N TYR A 270 3.62 -12.42 9.82
CA TYR A 270 3.09 -13.12 11.00
C TYR A 270 4.03 -14.26 11.45
N GLN A 271 4.72 -14.92 10.53
CA GLN A 271 5.75 -15.93 10.83
C GLN A 271 7.14 -15.31 10.65
N ALA A 272 7.63 -14.66 11.71
CA ALA A 272 8.83 -13.84 11.68
C ALA A 272 10.10 -14.59 11.20
N GLU A 273 10.25 -15.87 11.53
CA GLU A 273 11.47 -16.66 11.28
C GLU A 273 11.74 -16.93 9.79
N ILE A 274 10.68 -16.82 8.97
CA ILE A 274 10.65 -16.93 7.50
C ILE A 274 10.16 -15.62 6.86
N ALA A 275 10.43 -14.50 7.54
CA ALA A 275 10.10 -13.14 7.12
C ALA A 275 11.14 -12.09 7.56
N GLN A 276 12.34 -12.53 7.94
CA GLN A 276 13.38 -11.64 8.48
C GLN A 276 13.88 -10.60 7.46
N GLY A 277 13.76 -10.86 6.16
CA GLY A 277 14.18 -9.96 5.09
C GLY A 277 13.29 -8.73 5.00
N ARG A 278 11.97 -8.91 4.86
CA ARG A 278 11.04 -7.76 4.87
C ARG A 278 10.93 -7.10 6.24
N LEU A 279 11.13 -7.82 7.34
CA LEU A 279 11.20 -7.22 8.68
C LEU A 279 12.46 -6.35 8.85
N GLU A 280 13.64 -6.79 8.39
CA GLU A 280 14.86 -5.97 8.37
C GLU A 280 14.70 -4.74 7.47
N SER A 281 14.10 -4.90 6.29
CA SER A 281 13.82 -3.79 5.38
C SER A 281 12.83 -2.76 5.95
N LEU A 282 11.80 -3.20 6.69
CA LEU A 282 10.89 -2.31 7.43
C LEU A 282 11.56 -1.68 8.67
N MET A 283 12.54 -2.34 9.30
CA MET A 283 13.38 -1.73 10.34
C MET A 283 14.29 -0.63 9.77
N ASN A 284 14.84 -0.83 8.57
CA ASN A 284 15.55 0.20 7.83
C ASN A 284 14.62 1.39 7.49
N PHE A 285 13.37 1.14 7.09
CA PHE A 285 12.37 2.21 6.88
C PHE A 285 12.08 3.00 8.16
N GLN A 286 11.85 2.33 9.29
CA GLN A 286 11.62 3.01 10.58
C GLN A 286 12.83 3.87 10.99
N THR A 287 14.03 3.32 10.87
CA THR A 287 15.28 4.03 11.18
C THR A 287 15.47 5.25 10.27
N MET A 288 15.23 5.08 8.97
CA MET A 288 15.26 6.17 8.00
C MET A 288 14.27 7.28 8.37
N VAL A 289 13.00 6.96 8.67
CA VAL A 289 12.02 7.97 9.05
C VAL A 289 12.39 8.64 10.39
N SER A 290 12.89 7.89 11.37
CA SER A 290 13.39 8.44 12.64
C SER A 290 14.55 9.42 12.44
N ASP A 291 15.62 9.02 11.75
CA ASP A 291 16.78 9.85 11.43
C ASP A 291 16.40 11.09 10.60
N MET A 292 15.51 10.93 9.63
CA MET A 292 15.08 12.05 8.78
C MET A 292 14.18 13.02 9.52
N THR A 293 13.34 12.58 10.47
CA THR A 293 12.41 13.45 11.22
C THR A 293 12.97 13.98 12.55
N GLY A 294 14.07 13.41 13.05
CA GLY A 294 14.65 13.72 14.36
C GLY A 294 13.84 13.18 15.55
N LEU A 295 12.95 12.21 15.33
CA LEU A 295 12.08 11.63 16.36
C LEU A 295 12.43 10.18 16.71
N ASP A 296 12.19 9.85 17.98
CA ASP A 296 12.67 8.64 18.66
C ASP A 296 12.26 7.32 17.96
N VAL A 297 11.02 7.19 17.47
CA VAL A 297 10.54 5.97 16.77
C VAL A 297 9.48 6.27 15.71
N ALA A 298 9.58 5.61 14.55
CA ALA A 298 8.56 5.56 13.51
C ALA A 298 7.87 4.19 13.36
N ASN A 299 6.74 4.14 12.65
CA ASN A 299 6.00 2.90 12.36
C ASN A 299 6.32 2.30 10.98
N ALA A 300 5.92 1.03 10.79
CA ALA A 300 6.09 0.28 9.55
C ALA A 300 4.99 0.63 8.51
N SER A 301 4.90 1.92 8.21
CA SER A 301 3.97 2.59 7.28
C SER A 301 2.50 2.73 7.72
N LEU A 302 1.88 3.76 7.15
CA LEU A 302 0.44 4.01 7.01
C LEU A 302 0.07 4.05 5.52
N LEU A 303 -1.17 4.46 5.21
CA LEU A 303 -1.76 4.34 3.86
C LEU A 303 -1.40 5.47 2.91
N ASP A 304 -1.38 6.71 3.41
CA ASP A 304 -0.95 7.92 2.72
C ASP A 304 -0.71 9.05 3.75
N GLU A 305 -0.33 10.26 3.32
CA GLU A 305 -0.06 11.39 4.23
C GLU A 305 -1.31 11.90 4.95
N SER A 306 -2.42 12.09 4.24
CA SER A 306 -3.66 12.66 4.79
C SER A 306 -4.26 11.75 5.87
N THR A 307 -4.22 10.44 5.65
CA THR A 307 -4.60 9.44 6.65
C THR A 307 -3.61 9.41 7.82
N ALA A 308 -2.30 9.57 7.60
CA ALA A 308 -1.32 9.71 8.68
C ALA A 308 -1.57 10.94 9.57
N ALA A 309 -1.91 12.08 8.96
CA ALA A 309 -2.28 13.31 9.67
C ALA A 309 -3.55 13.14 10.52
N ALA A 310 -4.57 12.47 9.97
CA ALA A 310 -5.80 12.17 10.70
C ALA A 310 -5.59 11.16 11.85
N GLU A 311 -4.68 10.20 11.70
CA GLU A 311 -4.25 9.36 12.82
C GLU A 311 -3.45 10.14 13.87
N ALA A 312 -2.60 11.10 13.48
CA ALA A 312 -1.89 11.95 14.44
C ALA A 312 -2.85 12.78 15.31
N MET A 313 -3.90 13.36 14.71
CA MET A 313 -5.02 13.96 15.45
C MET A 313 -5.65 12.97 16.44
N GLN A 314 -5.93 11.73 16.02
CA GLN A 314 -6.48 10.70 16.91
C GLN A 314 -5.49 10.20 17.98
N VAL A 315 -4.17 10.35 17.80
CA VAL A 315 -3.20 10.15 18.89
C VAL A 315 -3.34 11.27 19.92
N CYS A 316 -3.34 12.54 19.48
CA CYS A 316 -3.49 13.72 20.35
C CYS A 316 -4.78 13.66 21.20
N TYR A 317 -5.93 13.42 20.57
CA TYR A 317 -7.21 13.29 21.27
C TYR A 317 -7.21 12.15 22.30
N ARG A 318 -6.66 10.99 21.94
CA ARG A 318 -6.66 9.77 22.77
C ARG A 318 -5.73 9.84 23.98
N VAL A 319 -4.65 10.60 23.89
CA VAL A 319 -3.72 10.79 25.03
C VAL A 319 -4.12 11.94 25.96
N ASP A 320 -5.00 12.85 25.53
CA ASP A 320 -5.57 13.94 26.36
C ASP A 320 -6.61 13.44 27.40
N THR A 321 -6.32 12.31 28.03
CA THR A 321 -7.14 11.64 29.05
C THR A 321 -7.50 12.51 30.26
N LYS A 322 -6.74 13.59 30.52
CA LYS A 322 -6.92 14.51 31.65
C LYS A 322 -7.94 15.62 31.38
N LEU A 323 -7.82 16.31 30.24
CA LEU A 323 -8.64 17.48 29.91
C LEU A 323 -9.78 17.13 28.93
N LYS A 324 -9.60 16.07 28.12
CA LYS A 324 -10.60 15.54 27.17
C LYS A 324 -11.13 16.60 26.20
N ARG A 325 -10.21 17.41 25.67
CA ARG A 325 -10.52 18.54 24.79
C ARG A 325 -11.05 18.05 23.45
N GLN A 326 -12.26 18.48 23.11
CA GLN A 326 -12.96 18.15 21.85
C GLN A 326 -12.64 19.14 20.71
N LYS A 327 -11.49 19.82 20.80
CA LYS A 327 -11.01 20.75 19.77
C LYS A 327 -9.62 20.33 19.30
N PHE A 328 -9.40 20.41 17.99
CA PHE A 328 -8.11 20.27 17.33
C PHE A 328 -7.85 21.54 16.52
N LEU A 329 -6.59 21.98 16.43
CA LEU A 329 -6.23 23.21 15.72
C LEU A 329 -5.38 22.87 14.50
N MET A 330 -5.71 23.41 13.33
CA MET A 330 -5.01 23.08 12.09
C MET A 330 -4.56 24.34 11.33
N SER A 331 -3.34 24.27 10.81
CA SER A 331 -2.81 25.22 9.83
C SER A 331 -3.73 25.33 8.61
N ARG A 332 -4.01 26.55 8.18
CA ARG A 332 -4.68 26.82 6.89
C ARG A 332 -3.82 26.40 5.70
N HIS A 333 -2.50 26.41 5.89
CA HIS A 333 -1.45 26.11 4.91
C HIS A 333 -1.00 24.63 4.92
N CYS A 334 -1.75 23.72 5.55
CA CYS A 334 -1.68 22.29 5.24
C CYS A 334 -2.21 22.02 3.81
N HIS A 335 -1.75 20.94 3.17
CA HIS A 335 -2.26 20.52 1.86
C HIS A 335 -3.80 20.29 1.90
N PRO A 336 -4.57 20.69 0.87
CA PRO A 336 -6.04 20.68 0.92
C PRO A 336 -6.64 19.29 1.15
N GLN A 337 -6.07 18.24 0.56
CA GLN A 337 -6.49 16.86 0.81
C GLN A 337 -6.20 16.42 2.26
N THR A 338 -5.08 16.86 2.83
CA THR A 338 -4.71 16.60 4.23
C THR A 338 -5.71 17.25 5.17
N LYS A 339 -6.12 18.50 4.89
CA LYS A 339 -7.19 19.20 5.62
C LYS A 339 -8.51 18.40 5.57
N ALA A 340 -8.99 18.05 4.38
CA ALA A 340 -10.28 17.38 4.19
C ALA A 340 -10.37 15.99 4.86
N VAL A 341 -9.30 15.18 4.83
CA VAL A 341 -9.30 13.87 5.50
C VAL A 341 -9.24 14.01 7.03
N VAL A 342 -8.48 14.97 7.55
CA VAL A 342 -8.46 15.29 9.00
C VAL A 342 -9.86 15.73 9.46
N GLU A 343 -10.50 16.67 8.75
CA GLU A 343 -11.88 17.11 9.03
C GLU A 343 -12.87 15.94 8.99
N THR A 344 -12.80 15.10 7.96
CA THR A 344 -13.70 13.95 7.80
C THR A 344 -13.58 12.95 8.96
N ARG A 345 -12.36 12.71 9.44
CA ARG A 345 -12.07 11.88 10.63
C ARG A 345 -12.40 12.58 11.96
N ALA A 346 -12.44 13.91 11.99
CA ALA A 346 -12.77 14.70 13.18
C ALA A 346 -14.29 14.74 13.39
N GLN A 347 -15.05 15.02 12.32
CA GLN A 347 -16.51 14.97 12.28
C GLN A 347 -17.07 13.58 12.62
N ALA A 348 -16.31 12.51 12.38
CA ALA A 348 -16.68 11.15 12.75
C ALA A 348 -16.53 10.84 14.25
N LEU A 349 -15.91 11.73 15.03
CA LEU A 349 -15.63 11.58 16.46
C LEU A 349 -16.10 12.78 17.31
N ASP A 350 -16.95 13.65 16.75
CA ASP A 350 -17.42 14.91 17.35
C ASP A 350 -16.29 15.89 17.76
N ILE A 351 -15.13 15.81 17.08
CA ILE A 351 -13.98 16.71 17.30
C ILE A 351 -14.16 17.96 16.42
N GLN A 352 -14.21 19.14 17.04
CA GLN A 352 -14.19 20.42 16.34
C GLN A 352 -12.78 20.70 15.80
N VAL A 353 -12.65 20.97 14.50
CA VAL A 353 -11.42 21.48 13.89
C VAL A 353 -11.54 22.98 13.73
N ASP A 354 -10.65 23.72 14.40
CA ASP A 354 -10.47 25.16 14.18
C ASP A 354 -9.25 25.42 13.30
N TYR A 355 -9.27 26.55 12.61
CA TYR A 355 -8.19 26.99 11.72
C TYR A 355 -7.43 28.19 12.27
N PHE A 356 -6.12 28.23 12.01
CA PHE A 356 -5.30 29.43 12.17
C PHE A 356 -4.37 29.61 10.97
N ASP A 357 -3.88 30.84 10.80
CA ASP A 357 -2.75 31.11 9.93
C ASP A 357 -1.48 31.12 10.79
N GLU A 358 -0.56 30.18 10.57
CA GLU A 358 0.72 30.16 11.26
C GLU A 358 1.66 31.28 10.83
N LEU A 359 1.53 31.82 9.61
CA LEU A 359 2.41 32.86 9.08
C LEU A 359 2.17 34.21 9.79
N GLU A 360 0.95 34.46 10.26
CA GLU A 360 0.65 35.58 11.17
C GLU A 360 1.42 35.45 12.50
N LEU A 361 1.66 34.22 13.00
CA LEU A 361 2.44 33.97 14.22
C LEU A 361 3.96 34.15 14.02
N LEU A 362 4.42 34.27 12.76
CA LEU A 362 5.82 34.52 12.43
C LEU A 362 6.18 36.03 12.40
N LYS A 363 5.20 36.93 12.42
CA LYS A 363 5.43 38.37 12.29
C LYS A 363 5.95 38.98 13.60
N ASP A 364 7.15 39.55 13.56
CA ASP A 364 7.85 40.08 14.74
C ASP A 364 7.29 41.42 15.29
N THR A 365 6.37 42.07 14.56
CA THR A 365 5.70 43.30 15.00
C THR A 365 4.21 43.06 15.30
N PRO A 366 3.74 43.36 16.53
CA PRO A 366 2.33 43.69 16.73
C PRO A 366 2.00 44.93 15.88
N SER A 367 1.02 44.82 14.97
CA SER A 367 0.66 45.88 14.03
C SER A 367 0.10 47.12 14.72
N ALA A 368 0.98 48.05 15.10
CA ALA A 368 0.64 49.31 15.75
C ALA A 368 0.00 50.31 14.76
N GLY A 369 -1.19 49.98 14.26
CA GLY A 369 -1.92 50.79 13.29
C GLY A 369 -3.30 50.26 12.88
N SER A 370 -3.55 48.95 12.95
CA SER A 370 -4.89 48.40 12.75
C SER A 370 -5.75 48.59 14.00
N GLY A 371 -7.03 48.92 13.79
CA GLY A 371 -8.01 49.02 14.87
C GLY A 371 -8.21 47.67 15.56
N ALA A 372 -8.58 47.68 16.85
CA ALA A 372 -8.64 46.47 17.68
C ALA A 372 -9.64 45.41 17.14
N GLY A 373 -9.12 44.44 16.40
CA GLY A 373 -9.85 43.31 15.82
C GLY A 373 -8.93 42.12 15.54
N ASP A 374 -9.09 41.08 16.37
CA ASP A 374 -8.86 39.66 16.10
C ASP A 374 -7.50 39.10 15.61
N SER A 375 -6.41 39.86 15.60
CA SER A 375 -5.03 39.30 15.57
C SER A 375 -4.59 38.75 16.95
N LYS A 376 -5.32 37.77 17.50
CA LYS A 376 -4.98 37.09 18.76
C LYS A 376 -4.28 35.75 18.48
N GLN A 377 -3.20 35.48 19.21
CA GLN A 377 -2.63 34.12 19.26
C GLN A 377 -3.71 33.12 19.73
N PRO A 378 -3.80 31.92 19.13
CA PRO A 378 -4.70 30.87 19.60
C PRO A 378 -4.47 30.52 21.07
N ASP A 379 -5.56 30.36 21.84
CA ASP A 379 -5.49 29.79 23.19
C ASP A 379 -5.25 28.28 23.08
N PHE A 380 -3.98 27.90 22.93
CA PHE A 380 -3.53 26.52 22.77
C PHE A 380 -4.00 25.58 23.89
N SER A 381 -4.37 26.11 25.07
CA SER A 381 -4.89 25.31 26.18
C SER A 381 -6.20 24.60 25.84
N GLN A 382 -7.00 25.15 24.92
CA GLN A 382 -8.32 24.61 24.53
C GLN A 382 -8.27 23.37 23.65
N TYR A 383 -7.12 23.06 23.03
CA TYR A 383 -7.00 22.03 21.99
C TYR A 383 -6.28 20.78 22.49
N CYS A 384 -6.65 19.59 21.99
CA CYS A 384 -5.94 18.35 22.32
C CYS A 384 -4.65 18.16 21.49
N GLY A 385 -4.60 18.74 20.29
CA GLY A 385 -3.42 18.78 19.43
C GLY A 385 -3.47 19.94 18.43
N VAL A 386 -2.31 20.23 17.84
CA VAL A 386 -2.13 21.13 16.70
C VAL A 386 -1.51 20.36 15.52
N LEU A 387 -1.96 20.61 14.29
CA LEU A 387 -1.28 20.18 13.06
C LEU A 387 -0.78 21.40 12.28
N VAL A 388 0.50 21.37 11.89
CA VAL A 388 1.12 22.31 10.93
C VAL A 388 1.88 21.53 9.85
N GLN A 389 2.31 22.22 8.79
CA GLN A 389 3.09 21.60 7.70
C GLN A 389 4.42 22.34 7.46
N TYR A 390 5.50 21.60 7.23
CA TYR A 390 6.87 22.10 7.10
C TYR A 390 7.68 21.31 6.04
N PRO A 391 8.05 21.88 4.88
CA PRO A 391 7.56 23.17 4.34
C PRO A 391 6.04 23.15 4.16
N ASN A 392 5.38 24.30 4.30
CA ASN A 392 3.92 24.35 4.16
C ASN A 392 3.46 24.19 2.70
N THR A 393 2.13 24.16 2.48
CA THR A 393 1.55 23.98 1.14
C THR A 393 1.96 25.05 0.13
N GLU A 394 2.34 26.26 0.56
CA GLU A 394 2.83 27.33 -0.32
C GLU A 394 4.37 27.35 -0.45
N GLY A 395 5.05 26.36 0.14
CA GLY A 395 6.50 26.20 0.07
C GLY A 395 7.30 26.96 1.13
N PHE A 396 6.66 27.59 2.12
CA PHE A 396 7.37 28.32 3.17
C PHE A 396 8.12 27.37 4.12
N LEU A 397 9.39 27.71 4.38
CA LEU A 397 10.17 27.27 5.54
C LEU A 397 10.07 28.33 6.64
N PHE A 398 9.91 27.89 7.89
CA PHE A 398 9.80 28.80 9.02
C PHE A 398 10.28 28.14 10.33
N ASP A 399 10.50 28.96 11.35
CA ASP A 399 10.91 28.50 12.67
C ASP A 399 9.74 27.84 13.42
N LEU A 400 9.74 26.50 13.50
CA LEU A 400 8.74 25.72 14.21
C LEU A 400 8.71 26.02 15.72
N ASP A 401 9.80 26.55 16.31
CA ASP A 401 9.82 26.91 17.73
C ASP A 401 8.82 28.02 18.09
N ARG A 402 8.41 28.85 17.12
CA ARG A 402 7.35 29.86 17.27
C ARG A 402 5.96 29.25 17.51
N ILE A 403 5.77 27.97 17.17
CA ILE A 403 4.51 27.24 17.32
C ILE A 403 4.61 26.19 18.43
N THR A 404 5.71 25.42 18.47
CA THR A 404 5.84 24.31 19.42
C THR A 404 5.93 24.78 20.86
N LYS A 405 6.69 25.85 21.14
CA LYS A 405 6.85 26.44 22.48
C LYS A 405 5.51 26.89 23.08
N PRO A 406 4.70 27.77 22.47
CA PRO A 406 3.41 28.16 23.03
C PRO A 406 2.39 27.01 23.06
N CYS A 407 2.39 26.11 22.07
CA CYS A 407 1.50 24.95 22.06
C CYS A 407 1.74 23.99 23.23
N GLN A 408 2.99 23.55 23.42
CA GLN A 408 3.34 22.61 24.49
C GLN A 408 3.29 23.29 25.88
N ALA A 409 3.52 24.60 25.97
CA ALA A 409 3.23 25.37 27.19
C ALA A 409 1.74 25.39 27.55
N GLY A 410 0.84 25.37 26.56
CA GLY A 410 -0.60 25.12 26.73
C GLY A 410 -0.98 23.68 27.07
N GLY A 411 0.00 22.76 27.20
CA GLY A 411 -0.24 21.34 27.44
C GLY A 411 -0.92 20.62 26.26
N CYS A 412 -0.74 21.14 25.04
CA CYS A 412 -1.25 20.59 23.80
C CYS A 412 -0.09 19.92 23.01
N LEU A 413 -0.37 18.86 22.25
CA LEU A 413 0.66 18.15 21.45
C LEU A 413 0.80 18.73 20.04
N VAL A 414 2.02 18.70 19.50
CA VAL A 414 2.30 19.20 18.14
C VAL A 414 2.56 18.05 17.18
N ALA A 415 1.73 17.98 16.13
CA ALA A 415 1.97 17.18 14.94
C ALA A 415 2.48 18.07 13.79
N VAL A 416 3.45 17.58 13.04
CA VAL A 416 3.99 18.26 11.85
C VAL A 416 3.93 17.34 10.63
N ALA A 417 3.24 17.75 9.57
CA ALA A 417 3.36 17.12 8.25
C ALA A 417 4.63 17.62 7.55
N THR A 418 5.46 16.74 6.99
CA THR A 418 6.79 17.12 6.48
C THR A 418 7.27 16.28 5.30
N ASP A 419 8.20 16.86 4.54
CA ASP A 419 8.88 16.24 3.41
C ASP A 419 10.26 15.70 3.83
N LEU A 420 10.49 14.39 3.64
CA LEU A 420 11.74 13.73 4.05
C LEU A 420 12.97 14.25 3.28
N LEU A 421 12.81 14.75 2.06
CA LEU A 421 13.92 15.26 1.23
C LEU A 421 14.30 16.68 1.65
N ALA A 422 13.33 17.52 2.01
CA ALA A 422 13.56 18.83 2.63
C ALA A 422 14.38 18.70 3.94
N CYS A 423 14.06 17.69 4.76
CA CYS A 423 14.77 17.35 5.99
C CYS A 423 16.21 16.85 5.81
N THR A 424 16.75 16.76 4.59
CA THR A 424 18.20 16.53 4.35
C THR A 424 19.03 17.81 4.43
N LEU A 425 18.42 18.97 4.15
CA LEU A 425 19.06 20.28 4.13
C LEU A 425 18.62 21.18 5.29
N PHE A 426 17.33 21.07 5.65
CA PHE A 426 16.70 21.90 6.67
C PHE A 426 16.44 21.12 7.95
N LYS A 427 16.47 21.85 9.06
CA LYS A 427 16.34 21.35 10.43
C LYS A 427 15.02 20.55 10.54
N PRO A 428 15.06 19.24 10.80
CA PRO A 428 13.84 18.44 10.87
C PRO A 428 13.03 18.77 12.13
N PRO A 429 11.72 18.47 12.19
CA PRO A 429 10.86 18.89 13.31
C PRO A 429 11.27 18.35 14.69
N GLY A 430 12.09 17.28 14.74
CA GLY A 430 12.69 16.70 15.93
C GLY A 430 13.94 17.42 16.47
N ASP A 431 14.54 18.34 15.70
CA ASP A 431 15.79 19.05 16.06
C ASP A 431 15.56 20.46 16.64
N PHE A 432 14.32 20.98 16.62
CA PHE A 432 13.98 22.32 17.15
C PHE A 432 14.26 22.43 18.66
N GLU A 433 14.39 23.64 19.22
CA GLU A 433 14.71 23.77 20.66
C GLU A 433 13.60 23.16 21.54
N GLN A 434 12.36 23.23 21.07
CA GLN A 434 11.20 22.52 21.57
C GLN A 434 10.64 21.64 20.44
N PRO A 435 11.17 20.43 20.22
CA PRO A 435 10.81 19.67 19.04
C PRO A 435 9.46 18.95 19.13
N ALA A 436 8.88 18.63 17.98
CA ALA A 436 7.54 18.08 17.81
C ALA A 436 7.27 16.80 18.63
N ASP A 437 5.99 16.50 18.86
CA ASP A 437 5.54 15.26 19.52
C ASP A 437 5.34 14.13 18.50
N LEU A 438 4.84 14.50 17.32
CA LEU A 438 4.49 13.63 16.20
C LEU A 438 4.95 14.28 14.89
N VAL A 439 5.42 13.46 13.94
CA VAL A 439 5.74 13.89 12.57
C VAL A 439 5.16 12.90 11.58
N VAL A 440 4.54 13.39 10.51
CA VAL A 440 3.86 12.60 9.48
C VAL A 440 4.27 13.08 8.08
N GLY A 441 3.95 12.30 7.05
CA GLY A 441 4.21 12.68 5.67
C GLY A 441 4.11 11.51 4.70
N SER A 442 4.49 11.77 3.45
CA SER A 442 4.66 10.77 2.39
C SER A 442 6.14 10.43 2.17
N ALA A 443 6.48 9.15 2.06
CA ALA A 443 7.81 8.70 1.62
C ALA A 443 7.94 8.58 0.08
N GLN A 444 6.91 8.99 -0.69
CA GLN A 444 6.81 8.81 -2.15
C GLN A 444 8.09 9.20 -2.91
N ARG A 445 8.59 10.42 -2.71
CA ARG A 445 9.72 10.94 -3.50
C ARG A 445 11.06 10.29 -3.19
N PHE A 446 11.13 9.37 -2.23
CA PHE A 446 12.25 8.44 -2.07
C PHE A 446 12.01 7.21 -2.95
N GLY A 447 12.12 7.39 -4.27
CA GLY A 447 12.18 6.27 -5.22
C GLY A 447 10.88 5.51 -5.48
N VAL A 448 9.71 6.12 -5.30
CA VAL A 448 8.40 5.57 -5.73
C VAL A 448 7.72 6.55 -6.71
N PRO A 449 7.18 6.11 -7.86
CA PRO A 449 6.63 7.04 -8.86
C PRO A 449 5.37 7.77 -8.37
N LEU A 450 4.93 8.80 -9.10
CA LEU A 450 3.70 9.55 -8.83
C LEU A 450 2.43 8.66 -8.76
N ASN A 451 2.38 7.57 -9.54
CA ASN A 451 1.36 6.51 -9.49
C ASN A 451 -0.11 6.99 -9.58
N PHE A 452 -0.35 8.18 -10.13
CA PHE A 452 -1.64 8.89 -10.11
C PHE A 452 -2.28 9.02 -8.72
N GLY A 453 -1.46 9.04 -7.66
CA GLY A 453 -1.88 9.25 -6.28
C GLY A 453 -1.60 8.11 -5.31
N GLY A 454 -1.19 6.92 -5.79
CA GLY A 454 -0.76 5.81 -4.94
C GLY A 454 -0.63 4.47 -5.66
N PRO A 455 0.02 3.46 -5.03
CA PRO A 455 0.34 3.42 -3.60
C PRO A 455 1.68 4.09 -3.26
N HIS A 456 1.74 4.62 -2.04
CA HIS A 456 2.92 5.26 -1.44
C HIS A 456 2.93 4.97 0.06
N ALA A 457 4.10 4.84 0.68
CA ALA A 457 4.18 4.70 2.12
C ALA A 457 3.98 6.06 2.83
N GLY A 458 2.79 6.27 3.39
CA GLY A 458 2.63 7.27 4.45
C GLY A 458 3.41 6.84 5.71
N PHE A 459 3.88 7.77 6.52
CA PHE A 459 4.61 7.46 7.76
C PHE A 459 4.08 8.25 8.95
N LEU A 460 4.31 7.73 10.16
CA LEU A 460 4.18 8.47 11.42
C LEU A 460 5.35 8.14 12.34
N ALA A 461 6.09 9.19 12.72
CA ALA A 461 7.11 9.20 13.74
C ALA A 461 6.60 9.87 15.02
N CYS A 462 7.12 9.47 16.17
CA CYS A 462 6.69 9.95 17.47
C CYS A 462 7.84 9.96 18.49
N ARG A 463 7.62 10.71 19.58
CA ARG A 463 8.40 10.54 20.80
C ARG A 463 8.11 9.19 21.45
N GLN A 464 9.11 8.57 22.07
CA GLN A 464 9.05 7.25 22.71
C GLN A 464 7.92 7.14 23.75
N LYS A 465 7.58 8.27 24.42
CA LYS A 465 6.44 8.39 25.34
C LYS A 465 5.07 8.07 24.69
N LEU A 466 4.96 8.14 23.36
CA LEU A 466 3.71 7.97 22.59
C LEU A 466 3.64 6.65 21.81
N ILE A 467 4.70 5.83 21.74
CA ILE A 467 4.73 4.61 20.91
C ILE A 467 3.61 3.59 21.25
N ARG A 468 3.09 3.61 22.48
CA ARG A 468 1.95 2.76 22.88
C ARG A 468 0.59 3.24 22.34
N SER A 469 0.54 4.41 21.72
CA SER A 469 -0.66 5.06 21.18
C SER A 469 -0.69 5.16 19.66
N ILE A 470 0.44 4.98 18.97
CA ILE A 470 0.52 5.16 17.51
C ILE A 470 -0.22 4.07 16.71
N PRO A 471 -0.77 4.41 15.53
CA PRO A 471 -1.39 3.47 14.59
C PRO A 471 -0.38 2.51 13.94
N GLY A 472 -0.91 1.42 13.37
CA GLY A 472 -0.15 0.55 12.48
C GLY A 472 0.85 -0.37 13.15
N ARG A 473 1.55 -1.15 12.32
CA ARG A 473 2.57 -2.11 12.74
C ARG A 473 3.85 -1.37 13.11
N VAL A 474 4.63 -1.95 14.03
CA VAL A 474 5.98 -1.45 14.37
C VAL A 474 6.88 -2.67 14.39
N VAL A 475 8.01 -2.65 13.69
CA VAL A 475 9.06 -3.66 13.82
C VAL A 475 9.87 -3.37 15.08
N GLY A 476 10.16 -4.40 15.85
CA GLY A 476 11.07 -4.37 16.98
C GLY A 476 12.11 -5.49 16.88
N MET A 477 13.30 -5.23 17.43
CA MET A 477 14.29 -6.27 17.66
C MET A 477 13.89 -7.12 18.88
N THR A 478 14.24 -8.40 18.82
CA THR A 478 14.18 -9.36 19.91
C THR A 478 15.33 -10.36 19.73
N ARG A 479 15.28 -11.50 20.43
CA ARG A 479 16.16 -12.65 20.28
C ARG A 479 15.40 -13.89 19.82
N ASP A 480 16.11 -14.84 19.23
CA ASP A 480 15.61 -16.17 18.95
C ASP A 480 15.86 -17.15 20.12
N SER A 481 15.33 -18.38 19.99
CA SER A 481 15.49 -19.48 20.95
C SER A 481 16.92 -19.97 21.14
N ASN A 482 17.90 -19.47 20.38
CA ASN A 482 19.32 -19.75 20.49
C ASN A 482 20.11 -18.54 21.03
N GLY A 483 19.46 -17.39 21.27
CA GLY A 483 20.07 -16.13 21.71
C GLY A 483 20.51 -15.18 20.59
N ASN A 484 20.30 -15.53 19.31
CA ASN A 484 20.65 -14.66 18.18
C ASN A 484 19.68 -13.47 18.09
N PRO A 485 20.13 -12.27 17.66
CA PRO A 485 19.22 -11.17 17.31
C PRO A 485 18.23 -11.56 16.20
N ALA A 486 16.98 -11.15 16.34
CA ALA A 486 15.90 -11.38 15.37
C ALA A 486 14.92 -10.18 15.35
N TYR A 487 14.18 -10.02 14.27
CA TYR A 487 13.12 -9.01 14.15
C TYR A 487 11.72 -9.62 14.29
N ARG A 488 10.77 -8.88 14.88
CA ARG A 488 9.32 -9.21 14.87
C ARG A 488 8.48 -7.92 14.79
N PHE A 489 7.17 -8.04 14.60
CA PHE A 489 6.27 -6.92 14.90
C PHE A 489 6.07 -6.79 16.42
N ALA A 490 6.40 -5.63 16.99
CA ALA A 490 6.33 -5.34 18.42
C ALA A 490 5.06 -4.58 18.82
N LEU A 491 4.67 -4.75 20.08
CA LEU A 491 3.48 -4.13 20.68
C LEU A 491 2.19 -4.39 19.86
N GLN A 492 2.06 -5.60 19.27
CA GLN A 492 0.92 -6.01 18.43
C GLN A 492 -0.43 -5.87 19.15
N THR A 493 -0.43 -5.86 20.48
CA THR A 493 -1.63 -5.60 21.29
C THR A 493 -2.30 -4.26 20.99
N ARG A 494 -1.63 -3.30 20.31
CA ARG A 494 -2.26 -2.06 19.79
C ARG A 494 -3.23 -2.30 18.63
N GLU A 495 -3.04 -3.36 17.85
CA GLU A 495 -3.66 -3.55 16.53
C GLU A 495 -5.07 -4.16 16.60
N GLN A 496 -5.83 -3.95 15.52
CA GLN A 496 -7.23 -4.37 15.35
C GLN A 496 -7.48 -5.86 15.66
N HIS A 497 -6.54 -6.73 15.30
CA HIS A 497 -6.71 -8.19 15.41
C HIS A 497 -6.69 -8.70 16.86
N ILE A 498 -6.15 -7.91 17.81
CA ILE A 498 -6.18 -8.21 19.25
C ILE A 498 -7.19 -7.32 19.98
N ARG A 499 -7.21 -6.00 19.71
CA ARG A 499 -7.99 -5.04 20.51
C ARG A 499 -9.32 -4.59 19.91
N ARG A 500 -9.64 -4.94 18.66
CA ARG A 500 -10.95 -4.67 18.01
C ARG A 500 -11.34 -3.19 18.16
N ASP A 501 -12.51 -2.90 18.75
CA ASP A 501 -13.01 -1.56 19.09
C ASP A 501 -12.04 -0.69 19.91
N LYS A 502 -11.09 -1.31 20.64
CA LYS A 502 -10.13 -0.63 21.52
C LYS A 502 -8.74 -0.46 20.91
N ALA A 503 -8.56 -0.76 19.62
CA ALA A 503 -7.27 -0.65 18.93
C ALA A 503 -6.79 0.82 18.80
N THR A 504 -5.53 1.04 18.39
CA THR A 504 -5.04 2.39 18.07
C THR A 504 -5.60 2.90 16.74
N SER A 505 -5.82 2.03 15.76
CA SER A 505 -6.48 2.34 14.49
C SER A 505 -7.15 1.08 13.92
N ASN A 506 -8.01 1.24 12.91
CA ASN A 506 -8.57 0.14 12.14
C ASN A 506 -7.60 -0.42 11.08
N ILE A 507 -6.46 0.23 10.81
CA ILE A 507 -5.51 -0.20 9.78
C ILE A 507 -5.06 -1.66 9.94
N CYS A 508 -4.97 -2.38 8.83
CA CYS A 508 -4.50 -3.77 8.77
C CYS A 508 -3.49 -3.93 7.61
N THR A 509 -3.96 -4.00 6.36
CA THR A 509 -3.12 -3.76 5.18
C THR A 509 -2.59 -2.32 5.26
N ALA A 510 -1.29 -2.15 5.03
CA ALA A 510 -0.60 -0.86 4.99
C ALA A 510 0.05 -0.69 3.60
N GLN A 511 1.30 -0.23 3.52
CA GLN A 511 2.03 0.03 2.25
C GLN A 511 3.45 -0.56 2.29
N ALA A 512 3.60 -1.76 2.88
CA ALA A 512 4.89 -2.38 3.23
C ALA A 512 5.89 -2.49 2.06
N LEU A 513 5.45 -2.90 0.86
CA LEU A 513 6.29 -2.98 -0.33
C LEU A 513 6.89 -1.61 -0.70
N LEU A 514 6.12 -0.54 -0.57
CA LEU A 514 6.53 0.82 -0.92
C LEU A 514 7.45 1.41 0.15
N ALA A 515 7.21 1.08 1.42
CA ALA A 515 8.13 1.39 2.52
C ALA A 515 9.50 0.72 2.31
N ASN A 516 9.51 -0.52 1.83
CA ASN A 516 10.74 -1.23 1.47
C ASN A 516 11.45 -0.61 0.26
N MET A 517 10.73 -0.14 -0.77
CA MET A 517 11.32 0.64 -1.87
C MET A 517 11.96 1.94 -1.37
N SER A 518 11.29 2.70 -0.51
CA SER A 518 11.83 3.95 0.07
C SER A 518 13.06 3.72 0.95
N ALA A 519 13.05 2.66 1.78
CA ALA A 519 14.23 2.27 2.55
C ALA A 519 15.41 1.93 1.63
N MET A 520 15.16 1.19 0.54
CA MET A 520 16.21 0.81 -0.41
C MET A 520 16.73 1.99 -1.24
N TYR A 521 15.91 3.00 -1.51
CA TYR A 521 16.36 4.28 -2.08
C TYR A 521 17.32 4.99 -1.13
N ALA A 522 16.94 5.16 0.14
CA ALA A 522 17.83 5.76 1.15
C ALA A 522 19.12 4.96 1.37
N ILE A 523 19.07 3.62 1.31
CA ILE A 523 20.24 2.74 1.39
C ILE A 523 21.15 2.87 0.17
N TYR A 524 20.59 3.01 -1.04
CA TYR A 524 21.36 3.10 -2.28
C TYR A 524 22.06 4.46 -2.43
N HIS A 525 21.39 5.54 -2.05
CA HIS A 525 21.95 6.89 -2.14
C HIS A 525 22.82 7.26 -0.92
N GLY A 526 22.48 6.77 0.27
CA GLY A 526 23.10 7.18 1.53
C GLY A 526 22.85 8.67 1.87
N PRO A 527 23.32 9.14 3.04
CA PRO A 527 23.07 10.52 3.47
C PRO A 527 23.62 11.55 2.48
N GLU A 528 24.83 11.34 1.95
CA GLU A 528 25.43 12.25 0.97
C GLU A 528 24.74 12.21 -0.41
N GLY A 529 24.16 11.08 -0.82
CA GLY A 529 23.39 11.00 -2.06
C GLY A 529 22.08 11.78 -1.95
N LEU A 530 21.34 11.59 -0.86
CA LEU A 530 20.11 12.32 -0.59
C LEU A 530 20.40 13.84 -0.45
N ARG A 531 21.46 14.21 0.27
CA ARG A 531 21.89 15.62 0.40
C ARG A 531 22.26 16.23 -0.95
N ARG A 532 22.94 15.51 -1.85
CA ARG A 532 23.22 15.98 -3.23
C ARG A 532 21.94 16.17 -4.04
N ILE A 533 21.00 15.22 -3.98
CA ILE A 533 19.72 15.29 -4.70
C ILE A 533 18.91 16.51 -4.24
N ALA A 534 18.71 16.66 -2.93
CA ALA A 534 18.02 17.82 -2.37
C ALA A 534 18.73 19.14 -2.68
N SER A 535 20.07 19.19 -2.56
CA SER A 535 20.85 20.40 -2.90
C SER A 535 20.65 20.79 -4.36
N ALA A 536 20.66 19.82 -5.29
CA ALA A 536 20.41 20.07 -6.70
C ALA A 536 18.99 20.59 -6.96
N ILE A 537 17.98 20.08 -6.24
CA ILE A 537 16.60 20.58 -6.31
C ILE A 537 16.53 22.02 -5.81
N HIS A 538 17.01 22.28 -4.58
CA HIS A 538 17.00 23.61 -3.98
C HIS A 538 17.76 24.66 -4.81
N LEU A 539 18.89 24.30 -5.43
CA LEU A 539 19.63 25.18 -6.34
C LEU A 539 18.86 25.46 -7.65
N LYS A 540 18.17 24.46 -8.23
CA LYS A 540 17.26 24.68 -9.38
C LYS A 540 16.12 25.64 -9.00
N THR A 541 15.54 25.48 -7.81
CA THR A 541 14.46 26.34 -7.30
C THR A 541 14.94 27.75 -7.00
N SER A 542 16.12 27.90 -6.37
CA SER A 542 16.75 29.21 -6.14
C SER A 542 17.08 29.95 -7.43
N LEU A 543 17.53 29.23 -8.47
CA LEU A 543 17.72 29.81 -9.81
C LEU A 543 16.39 30.25 -10.44
N LEU A 544 15.33 29.43 -10.32
CA LEU A 544 13.99 29.81 -10.80
C LEU A 544 13.50 31.08 -10.09
N ALA A 545 13.63 31.17 -8.76
CA ALA A 545 13.30 32.35 -7.98
C ALA A 545 14.08 33.59 -8.47
N HIS A 546 15.40 33.49 -8.65
CA HIS A 546 16.24 34.58 -9.18
C HIS A 546 15.87 35.02 -10.60
N LEU A 547 15.30 34.14 -11.43
CA LEU A 547 14.78 34.50 -12.75
C LEU A 547 13.40 35.17 -12.64
N ILE A 548 12.51 34.66 -11.79
CA ILE A 548 11.17 35.23 -11.53
C ILE A 548 11.27 36.65 -10.95
N LYS A 549 12.21 36.92 -10.02
CA LYS A 549 12.45 38.28 -9.47
C LYS A 549 12.82 39.36 -10.50
N LYS A 550 13.20 38.99 -11.73
CA LYS A 550 13.59 39.95 -12.78
C LYS A 550 12.43 40.45 -13.63
N GLU A 551 11.25 39.88 -13.44
CA GLU A 551 10.02 40.22 -14.16
C GLU A 551 9.13 41.07 -13.22
N PRO A 552 9.07 42.41 -13.38
CA PRO A 552 8.46 43.34 -12.41
C PRO A 552 6.94 43.21 -12.26
N GLN A 553 6.30 42.40 -13.09
CA GLN A 553 4.87 42.05 -13.06
C GLN A 553 4.55 40.82 -12.17
N LEU A 554 5.50 40.39 -11.32
CA LEU A 554 5.40 39.22 -10.46
C LEU A 554 5.83 39.55 -9.03
N GLU A 555 5.19 38.90 -8.06
CA GLU A 555 5.59 38.89 -6.65
C GLU A 555 6.06 37.49 -6.26
N LEU A 556 7.21 37.35 -5.60
CA LEU A 556 7.62 36.07 -5.02
C LEU A 556 7.22 36.03 -3.56
N VAL A 557 6.11 35.35 -3.26
CA VAL A 557 5.39 35.44 -1.98
C VAL A 557 6.18 34.78 -0.83
N ASN A 558 6.89 33.69 -1.12
CA ASN A 558 7.73 32.97 -0.15
C ASN A 558 9.22 33.25 -0.31
N ASP A 559 9.60 34.47 -0.70
CA ASP A 559 10.98 34.84 -0.98
C ASP A 559 11.93 34.55 0.20
N GLY A 560 13.14 34.09 -0.12
CA GLY A 560 14.20 33.76 0.83
C GLY A 560 13.94 32.54 1.73
N ALA A 561 12.76 31.91 1.68
CA ALA A 561 12.35 30.91 2.67
C ALA A 561 11.64 29.68 2.07
N PHE A 562 12.31 28.92 1.20
CA PHE A 562 11.77 27.74 0.53
C PHE A 562 12.76 26.58 0.37
N PHE A 563 12.24 25.36 0.20
CA PHE A 563 13.03 24.21 -0.27
C PHE A 563 12.97 24.11 -1.80
N ASP A 564 11.89 23.56 -2.34
CA ASP A 564 11.72 23.20 -3.75
C ASP A 564 10.54 23.91 -4.44
N THR A 565 9.64 24.48 -3.64
CA THR A 565 8.34 25.04 -4.05
C THR A 565 8.36 26.57 -3.96
N LEU A 566 8.01 27.24 -5.05
CA LEU A 566 7.83 28.70 -5.11
C LEU A 566 6.35 29.05 -5.22
N THR A 567 5.93 30.14 -4.56
CA THR A 567 4.61 30.74 -4.71
C THR A 567 4.73 32.14 -5.33
N ILE A 568 4.09 32.33 -6.49
CA ILE A 568 4.22 33.53 -7.33
C ILE A 568 2.87 34.25 -7.43
N GLY A 569 2.81 35.49 -6.98
CA GLY A 569 1.65 36.39 -7.12
C GLY A 569 1.62 37.04 -8.50
N LEU A 570 0.43 37.13 -9.09
CA LEU A 570 0.19 37.69 -10.42
C LEU A 570 -0.51 39.05 -10.35
N THR A 571 0.27 40.14 -10.39
CA THR A 571 -0.24 41.52 -10.24
C THR A 571 -1.18 41.96 -11.38
N GLY A 572 -1.10 41.31 -12.55
CA GLY A 572 -2.02 41.46 -13.69
C GLY A 572 -3.28 40.58 -13.61
N GLY A 573 -3.52 39.92 -12.47
CA GLY A 573 -4.78 39.25 -12.13
C GLY A 573 -5.20 38.10 -13.06
N ALA A 574 -6.51 37.85 -13.12
CA ALA A 574 -7.10 36.73 -13.86
C ALA A 574 -6.72 36.68 -15.36
N LYS A 575 -6.45 37.84 -15.99
CA LYS A 575 -6.00 37.92 -17.39
C LYS A 575 -4.55 37.44 -17.55
N GLN A 576 -3.66 37.79 -16.62
CA GLN A 576 -2.29 37.27 -16.59
C GLN A 576 -2.31 35.76 -16.31
N LEU A 577 -3.13 35.29 -15.37
CA LEU A 577 -3.32 33.88 -15.05
C LEU A 577 -3.78 33.06 -16.26
N ALA A 578 -4.82 33.51 -16.97
CA ALA A 578 -5.33 32.81 -18.16
C ALA A 578 -4.28 32.76 -19.29
N SER A 579 -3.52 33.85 -19.48
CA SER A 579 -2.44 33.94 -20.48
C SER A 579 -1.26 33.02 -20.12
N LEU A 580 -0.90 32.92 -18.84
CA LEU A 580 0.11 32.01 -18.32
C LEU A 580 -0.31 30.54 -18.49
N ARG A 581 -1.56 30.20 -18.13
CA ARG A 581 -2.11 28.84 -18.29
C ARG A 581 -2.12 28.41 -19.76
N ALA A 582 -2.41 29.31 -20.70
CA ALA A 582 -2.31 29.04 -22.13
C ALA A 582 -0.87 28.69 -22.56
N ARG A 583 0.13 29.48 -22.13
CA ARG A 583 1.55 29.19 -22.42
C ARG A 583 2.03 27.90 -21.75
N ALA A 584 1.60 27.62 -20.52
CA ALA A 584 1.93 26.39 -19.81
C ALA A 584 1.38 25.15 -20.55
N ASN A 585 0.13 25.22 -21.03
CA ASN A 585 -0.48 24.16 -21.83
C ASN A 585 0.22 23.96 -23.18
N GLU A 586 0.55 25.03 -23.91
CA GLU A 586 1.35 24.96 -25.14
C GLU A 586 2.73 24.34 -24.89
N ALA A 587 3.34 24.65 -23.74
CA ALA A 587 4.61 24.09 -23.30
C ALA A 587 4.51 22.65 -22.74
N LYS A 588 3.31 22.04 -22.66
CA LYS A 588 3.03 20.78 -21.96
C LYS A 588 3.51 20.75 -20.51
N VAL A 589 3.14 21.77 -19.73
CA VAL A 589 3.49 21.92 -18.31
C VAL A 589 2.23 22.13 -17.47
N ASN A 590 2.06 21.30 -16.45
CA ASN A 590 1.06 21.52 -15.40
C ASN A 590 1.71 22.25 -14.21
N LEU A 591 1.04 23.31 -13.76
CA LEU A 591 1.40 24.10 -12.57
C LEU A 591 0.21 24.10 -11.61
N ARG A 592 0.43 24.40 -10.33
CA ARG A 592 -0.66 24.66 -9.40
C ARG A 592 -1.14 26.11 -9.56
N TYR A 593 -2.44 26.29 -9.71
CA TYR A 593 -3.07 27.61 -9.82
C TYR A 593 -4.08 27.78 -8.68
N VAL A 594 -4.06 28.91 -7.98
CA VAL A 594 -5.11 29.29 -7.02
C VAL A 594 -5.74 30.59 -7.52
N ALA A 595 -6.92 30.46 -8.12
CA ALA A 595 -7.56 31.50 -8.93
C ALA A 595 -8.49 32.42 -8.12
N ASP A 596 -9.14 31.85 -7.10
CA ASP A 596 -9.93 32.49 -6.04
C ASP A 596 -9.84 31.59 -4.80
N SER A 597 -9.75 32.15 -3.59
CA SER A 597 -9.79 31.35 -2.35
C SER A 597 -11.23 31.16 -1.84
N VAL A 598 -11.75 29.93 -1.88
CA VAL A 598 -13.03 29.59 -1.22
C VAL A 598 -12.92 29.75 0.31
N ASP A 599 -11.73 29.57 0.87
CA ASP A 599 -11.41 29.69 2.32
C ASP A 599 -11.34 31.16 2.84
N GLY A 600 -11.61 32.15 1.99
CA GLY A 600 -11.75 33.56 2.41
C GLY A 600 -10.46 34.35 2.67
N ASP A 601 -9.36 34.05 1.95
CA ASP A 601 -8.11 34.82 2.00
C ASP A 601 -8.23 36.11 1.16
N VAL A 602 -9.04 37.06 1.64
CA VAL A 602 -9.16 38.40 1.08
C VAL A 602 -8.06 39.27 1.69
N ASP A 603 -7.21 39.87 0.85
CA ASP A 603 -6.21 40.84 1.33
C ASP A 603 -6.89 41.98 2.08
N SER A 604 -6.65 42.02 3.40
CA SER A 604 -7.23 42.98 4.33
C SER A 604 -6.85 44.44 4.05
N ASN A 605 -5.83 44.70 3.21
CA ASN A 605 -5.40 46.05 2.85
C ASN A 605 -5.98 46.54 1.51
N THR A 606 -6.34 45.65 0.58
CA THR A 606 -6.80 46.04 -0.77
C THR A 606 -8.22 45.57 -1.12
N GLY A 607 -8.76 44.55 -0.44
CA GLY A 607 -10.07 43.97 -0.76
C GLY A 607 -10.14 43.26 -2.11
N HIS A 608 -8.99 42.90 -2.70
CA HIS A 608 -8.89 42.23 -3.99
C HIS A 608 -8.04 40.97 -3.90
N TYR A 609 -8.53 39.88 -4.49
CA TYR A 609 -7.80 38.62 -4.55
C TYR A 609 -6.71 38.69 -5.63
N GLN A 610 -5.45 38.48 -5.24
CA GLN A 610 -4.33 38.34 -6.17
C GLN A 610 -4.13 36.84 -6.50
N PRO A 611 -4.31 36.41 -7.77
CA PRO A 611 -4.13 35.00 -8.13
C PRO A 611 -2.68 34.54 -7.92
N ARG A 612 -2.53 33.40 -7.25
CA ARG A 612 -1.22 32.77 -7.00
C ARG A 612 -1.01 31.58 -7.93
N VAL A 613 0.25 31.36 -8.30
CA VAL A 613 0.70 30.16 -9.03
C VAL A 613 1.87 29.57 -8.28
N MET A 614 1.79 28.26 -7.99
CA MET A 614 2.86 27.55 -7.31
C MET A 614 3.57 26.59 -8.28
N ILE A 615 4.89 26.51 -8.12
CA ILE A 615 5.77 25.65 -8.92
C ILE A 615 6.64 24.85 -7.96
N SER A 616 6.44 23.54 -7.94
CA SER A 616 7.22 22.60 -7.12
C SER A 616 8.23 21.87 -8.00
N LEU A 617 9.53 22.09 -7.79
CA LEU A 617 10.57 21.38 -8.55
C LEU A 617 10.96 20.06 -7.87
N ASP A 618 11.59 19.18 -8.65
CA ASP A 618 11.81 17.80 -8.24
C ASP A 618 13.14 17.23 -8.77
N GLU A 619 13.41 15.95 -8.51
CA GLU A 619 14.63 15.27 -8.92
C GLU A 619 14.78 15.25 -10.45
N THR A 620 13.69 15.01 -11.18
CA THR A 620 13.65 14.88 -12.65
C THR A 620 13.89 16.19 -13.39
N THR A 621 13.62 17.32 -12.73
CA THR A 621 13.72 18.68 -13.27
C THR A 621 15.14 18.96 -13.76
N LYS A 622 15.31 19.31 -15.04
CA LYS A 622 16.61 19.63 -15.66
C LYS A 622 16.83 21.14 -15.67
N ILE A 623 18.08 21.57 -15.86
CA ILE A 623 18.42 23.01 -15.94
C ILE A 623 17.66 23.74 -17.08
N LEU A 624 17.39 23.04 -18.19
CA LEU A 624 16.58 23.57 -19.29
C LEU A 624 15.09 23.71 -18.92
N ASP A 625 14.57 22.87 -18.01
CA ASP A 625 13.19 23.03 -17.52
C ASP A 625 13.05 24.29 -16.66
N VAL A 626 14.08 24.67 -15.89
CA VAL A 626 14.11 25.93 -15.11
C VAL A 626 14.00 27.15 -16.02
N PHE A 627 14.79 27.21 -17.10
CA PHE A 627 14.70 28.30 -18.09
C PHE A 627 13.36 28.28 -18.84
N LYS A 628 12.84 27.10 -19.20
CA LYS A 628 11.52 26.94 -19.82
C LYS A 628 10.41 27.47 -18.90
N LEU A 629 10.44 27.12 -17.61
CA LEU A 629 9.48 27.60 -16.60
C LEU A 629 9.54 29.12 -16.45
N ALA A 630 10.73 29.70 -16.28
CA ALA A 630 10.89 31.15 -16.21
C ALA A 630 10.33 31.87 -17.47
N SER A 631 10.55 31.29 -18.66
CA SER A 631 10.04 31.85 -19.92
C SER A 631 8.51 31.92 -20.01
N LEU A 632 7.77 31.13 -19.22
CA LEU A 632 6.31 31.19 -19.17
C LEU A 632 5.78 32.51 -18.57
N PHE A 633 6.59 33.23 -17.77
CA PHE A 633 6.17 34.44 -17.06
C PHE A 633 6.62 35.74 -17.72
N ALA A 634 7.55 35.67 -18.68
CA ALA A 634 8.15 36.83 -19.33
C ALA A 634 7.20 37.61 -20.25
N GLU A 635 7.27 38.95 -20.22
CA GLU A 635 6.44 39.79 -21.09
C GLU A 635 6.70 39.60 -22.60
N GLY A 636 5.64 39.82 -23.40
CA GLY A 636 5.70 39.93 -24.86
C GLY A 636 5.69 38.62 -25.65
N GLY A 637 5.78 37.45 -25.00
CA GLY A 637 5.59 36.12 -25.59
C GLY A 637 6.61 35.65 -26.64
N ASN A 638 7.41 36.55 -27.22
CA ASN A 638 8.29 36.27 -28.37
C ASN A 638 9.79 36.17 -28.01
N LYS A 639 10.16 36.24 -26.72
CA LYS A 639 11.55 36.03 -26.27
C LYS A 639 12.03 34.57 -26.40
N ALA A 640 11.14 33.61 -26.69
CA ALA A 640 11.47 32.20 -26.87
C ALA A 640 12.62 31.96 -27.88
N ASN A 641 12.64 32.70 -28.99
CA ASN A 641 13.69 32.56 -30.01
C ASN A 641 15.08 33.07 -29.58
N ASN A 642 15.17 33.89 -28.52
CA ASN A 642 16.45 34.34 -27.96
C ASN A 642 17.12 33.28 -27.05
N TYR A 643 16.46 32.14 -26.82
CA TYR A 643 17.03 30.93 -26.19
C TYR A 643 17.22 29.78 -27.19
N SER A 644 17.42 30.11 -28.47
CA SER A 644 17.86 29.16 -29.50
C SER A 644 19.27 28.60 -29.20
N ASP A 645 19.63 27.46 -29.80
CA ASP A 645 20.71 26.58 -29.32
C ASP A 645 22.07 27.23 -29.01
N ASN A 646 22.43 28.33 -29.70
CA ASN A 646 23.68 29.06 -29.51
C ASN A 646 23.71 29.96 -28.26
N SER A 647 22.56 30.45 -27.78
CA SER A 647 22.49 31.18 -26.50
C SER A 647 22.15 30.23 -25.35
N ALA A 648 21.38 29.16 -25.61
CA ALA A 648 21.19 28.08 -24.65
C ALA A 648 22.53 27.42 -24.26
N THR A 649 23.45 27.23 -25.20
CA THR A 649 24.82 26.78 -24.90
C THR A 649 25.63 27.83 -24.12
N HIS A 650 25.53 29.12 -24.45
CA HIS A 650 26.27 30.17 -23.72
C HIS A 650 25.75 30.36 -22.27
N LEU A 651 24.44 30.24 -22.04
CA LEU A 651 23.81 30.31 -20.71
C LEU A 651 23.95 28.99 -19.94
N ALA A 652 24.00 27.84 -20.62
CA ALA A 652 24.44 26.58 -20.01
C ALA A 652 25.92 26.62 -19.65
N GLN A 653 26.78 27.29 -20.43
CA GLN A 653 28.18 27.55 -20.05
C GLN A 653 28.28 28.48 -18.84
N SER A 654 27.46 29.53 -18.76
CA SER A 654 27.33 30.34 -17.54
C SER A 654 26.84 29.53 -16.33
N ALA A 655 25.86 28.63 -16.53
CA ALA A 655 25.38 27.73 -15.48
C ALA A 655 26.42 26.66 -15.08
N LEU A 656 27.24 26.17 -16.02
CA LEU A 656 28.38 25.29 -15.72
C LEU A 656 29.48 26.06 -14.98
N SER A 657 29.78 27.32 -15.33
CA SER A 657 30.73 28.12 -14.56
C SER A 657 30.23 28.40 -13.15
N LEU A 658 28.92 28.59 -12.94
CA LEU A 658 28.31 28.69 -11.62
C LEU A 658 28.40 27.35 -10.85
N ALA A 659 28.17 26.21 -11.50
CA ALA A 659 28.33 24.89 -10.89
C ALA A 659 29.80 24.57 -10.55
N THR A 660 30.76 25.10 -11.31
CA THR A 660 32.21 24.90 -11.09
C THR A 660 32.72 25.55 -9.81
N ILE A 661 31.98 26.52 -9.23
CA ILE A 661 32.35 27.23 -7.99
C ILE A 661 32.54 26.27 -6.80
N HIS A 662 31.88 25.10 -6.80
CA HIS A 662 31.85 24.21 -5.63
C HIS A 662 32.94 23.11 -5.61
N ASP A 663 33.72 22.95 -6.69
CA ASP A 663 34.54 21.75 -6.94
C ASP A 663 36.03 22.00 -7.26
N ASN A 664 36.51 23.26 -7.23
CA ASN A 664 37.92 23.56 -7.50
C ASN A 664 38.60 24.49 -6.50
N VAL A 665 39.64 23.97 -5.84
CA VAL A 665 40.61 24.77 -5.08
C VAL A 665 41.56 25.48 -6.07
N GLY A 666 41.25 26.74 -6.36
CA GLY A 666 42.23 27.72 -6.87
C GLY A 666 42.47 27.77 -8.37
N ASN A 667 41.75 28.67 -9.05
CA ASN A 667 42.37 29.73 -9.86
C ASN A 667 41.37 30.85 -10.17
N GLN A 668 41.88 32.06 -10.42
CA GLN A 668 41.06 33.27 -10.59
C GLN A 668 40.53 33.41 -12.02
N ILE A 669 39.21 33.59 -12.15
CA ILE A 669 38.57 34.31 -13.26
C ILE A 669 37.56 35.27 -12.62
N GLU A 670 37.70 36.57 -12.86
CA GLU A 670 36.75 37.56 -12.37
C GLU A 670 35.53 37.63 -13.30
N LEU A 671 34.41 37.15 -12.79
CA LEU A 671 33.05 37.49 -13.21
C LEU A 671 32.31 37.94 -11.96
N ASP A 672 31.39 38.91 -12.07
CA ASP A 672 30.59 39.35 -10.94
C ASP A 672 29.87 38.14 -10.32
N PRO A 673 30.10 37.82 -9.02
CA PRO A 673 29.48 36.67 -8.41
C PRO A 673 27.97 36.89 -8.36
N ILE A 674 27.21 35.92 -8.87
CA ILE A 674 25.81 35.78 -8.47
C ILE A 674 25.83 35.26 -7.04
N GLU A 675 25.98 36.18 -6.09
CA GLU A 675 25.57 35.97 -4.71
C GLU A 675 24.08 35.61 -4.76
N VAL A 676 23.77 34.32 -4.69
CA VAL A 676 22.43 33.86 -4.32
C VAL A 676 22.28 34.24 -2.85
N PRO A 677 21.42 35.21 -2.48
CA PRO A 677 21.38 35.72 -1.13
C PRO A 677 20.76 34.67 -0.21
N LEU A 678 21.61 33.84 0.38
CA LEU A 678 21.31 33.03 1.55
C LEU A 678 21.24 33.97 2.76
N GLU A 679 20.19 34.78 2.77
CA GLU A 679 19.94 35.75 3.84
C GLU A 679 19.84 35.05 5.20
N ASN A 680 20.17 35.79 6.26
CA ASN A 680 20.46 35.24 7.58
C ASN A 680 19.34 34.39 8.20
N GLN A 681 18.10 34.48 7.69
CA GLN A 681 16.96 33.67 8.13
C GLN A 681 17.08 32.17 7.78
N LEU A 682 17.65 31.80 6.62
CA LEU A 682 17.86 30.38 6.29
C LEU A 682 18.99 29.74 7.09
N ALA A 683 19.95 30.54 7.57
CA ALA A 683 21.15 30.02 8.23
C ALA A 683 20.84 29.26 9.54
N SER A 684 19.88 29.74 10.33
CA SER A 684 19.40 29.06 11.55
C SER A 684 18.51 27.84 11.27
N MET A 685 17.90 27.77 10.08
CA MET A 685 17.05 26.66 9.65
C MET A 685 17.80 25.53 8.94
N ARG A 686 19.13 25.66 8.70
CA ARG A 686 19.94 24.59 8.11
C ARG A 686 20.13 23.42 9.09
N ARG A 687 19.96 22.18 8.61
CA ARG A 687 20.25 20.97 9.37
C ARG A 687 21.74 20.92 9.76
N GLN A 688 21.99 20.69 11.04
CA GLN A 688 23.35 20.47 11.60
C GLN A 688 23.55 19.04 12.11
N SER A 689 22.47 18.26 12.25
CA SER A 689 22.52 16.85 12.66
C SER A 689 22.85 15.94 11.49
N ASP A 690 23.64 14.90 11.75
CA ASP A 690 23.80 13.78 10.85
C ASP A 690 22.48 12.97 10.73
N PHE A 691 22.40 12.13 9.70
CA PHE A 691 21.32 11.20 9.44
C PHE A 691 21.85 9.98 8.71
N LEU A 692 21.15 8.84 8.81
CA LEU A 692 21.50 7.59 8.14
C LEU A 692 22.94 7.15 8.43
N THR A 693 23.39 7.33 9.66
CA THR A 693 24.75 7.00 10.11
C THR A 693 24.96 5.50 10.29
N HIS A 694 23.89 4.74 10.45
CA HIS A 694 23.95 3.28 10.56
C HIS A 694 24.59 2.64 9.30
N PRO A 695 25.52 1.67 9.43
CA PRO A 695 26.27 1.13 8.30
C PRO A 695 25.45 0.55 7.14
N THR A 696 24.20 0.13 7.33
CA THR A 696 23.31 -0.28 6.21
C THR A 696 23.24 0.80 5.13
N PHE A 697 23.02 2.06 5.52
CA PHE A 697 22.89 3.18 4.58
C PHE A 697 24.22 3.65 3.97
N ASN A 698 25.33 3.01 4.36
CA ASN A 698 26.70 3.37 3.97
C ASN A 698 27.46 2.20 3.31
N SER A 699 26.81 1.05 3.10
CA SER A 699 27.47 -0.19 2.63
C SER A 699 27.07 -0.67 1.24
N TYR A 700 25.98 -0.16 0.66
CA TYR A 700 25.33 -0.76 -0.53
C TYR A 700 25.16 0.19 -1.74
N HIS A 701 26.02 1.20 -1.86
CA HIS A 701 25.92 2.26 -2.89
C HIS A 701 26.25 1.84 -4.33
N SER A 702 26.91 0.70 -4.56
CA SER A 702 27.05 0.16 -5.93
C SER A 702 25.91 -0.78 -6.26
N GLU A 703 25.42 -0.75 -7.51
CA GLU A 703 24.30 -1.58 -7.98
C GLU A 703 24.51 -3.07 -7.67
N ALA A 704 25.75 -3.56 -7.84
CA ALA A 704 26.13 -4.94 -7.54
C ALA A 704 26.13 -5.28 -6.03
N GLN A 705 26.27 -4.29 -5.14
CA GLN A 705 26.08 -4.47 -3.70
C GLN A 705 24.59 -4.42 -3.34
N LEU A 706 23.82 -3.48 -3.89
CA LEU A 706 22.38 -3.38 -3.62
C LEU A 706 21.61 -4.62 -4.09
N VAL A 707 21.88 -5.13 -5.30
CA VAL A 707 21.27 -6.39 -5.80
C VAL A 707 21.56 -7.56 -4.86
N ARG A 708 22.80 -7.66 -4.34
CA ARG A 708 23.16 -8.70 -3.36
C ARG A 708 22.44 -8.50 -2.03
N TYR A 709 22.30 -7.26 -1.56
CA TYR A 709 21.57 -6.97 -0.32
C TYR A 709 20.09 -7.33 -0.45
N MET A 710 19.39 -6.79 -1.46
CA MET A 710 17.99 -7.10 -1.73
C MET A 710 17.75 -8.60 -1.90
N LYS A 711 18.58 -9.31 -2.67
CA LYS A 711 18.46 -10.77 -2.82
C LYS A 711 18.83 -11.55 -1.55
N SER A 712 19.69 -11.01 -0.70
CA SER A 712 19.99 -11.61 0.61
C SER A 712 18.86 -11.46 1.62
N LEU A 713 18.01 -10.43 1.49
CA LEU A 713 16.79 -10.28 2.27
C LEU A 713 15.66 -11.15 1.69
N GLU A 714 15.44 -11.11 0.37
CA GLU A 714 14.46 -11.94 -0.33
C GLU A 714 14.62 -13.44 0.01
N ASN A 715 15.86 -13.93 0.06
CA ASN A 715 16.16 -15.32 0.41
C ASN A 715 15.90 -15.68 1.90
N LYS A 716 15.54 -14.72 2.77
CA LYS A 716 15.07 -14.99 4.14
C LYS A 716 13.55 -15.19 4.23
N ASP A 717 12.85 -14.89 3.15
CA ASP A 717 11.40 -14.70 3.15
C ASP A 717 10.69 -15.75 2.30
N ILE A 718 9.75 -16.48 2.91
CA ILE A 718 8.86 -17.34 2.14
C ILE A 718 7.79 -16.49 1.43
N SER A 719 7.41 -16.92 0.23
CA SER A 719 6.53 -16.23 -0.71
C SER A 719 5.90 -17.24 -1.68
N LEU A 720 4.92 -16.84 -2.50
CA LEU A 720 4.26 -17.77 -3.45
C LEU A 720 5.18 -18.23 -4.59
N ALA A 721 6.38 -17.64 -4.72
CA ALA A 721 7.45 -18.18 -5.56
C ALA A 721 8.08 -19.48 -5.01
N HIS A 722 7.67 -19.93 -3.81
CA HIS A 722 8.23 -21.09 -3.11
C HIS A 722 7.20 -22.21 -2.85
N SER A 723 6.04 -21.87 -2.29
CA SER A 723 4.98 -22.82 -1.92
C SER A 723 3.66 -22.09 -1.67
N MET A 724 2.56 -22.84 -1.56
CA MET A 724 1.29 -22.34 -1.01
C MET A 724 1.48 -21.68 0.37
N ILE A 725 0.74 -20.59 0.58
CA ILE A 725 0.62 -19.88 1.86
C ILE A 725 -0.87 -19.82 2.22
N PRO A 726 -1.46 -20.83 2.89
CA PRO A 726 -2.92 -20.94 3.01
C PRO A 726 -3.47 -20.13 4.20
N LEU A 727 -3.20 -18.83 4.21
CA LEU A 727 -3.66 -17.89 5.23
C LEU A 727 -5.17 -17.63 5.07
N GLY A 728 -5.98 -18.16 6.00
CA GLY A 728 -7.41 -17.83 6.12
C GLY A 728 -7.72 -16.33 6.13
N SER A 729 -8.80 -15.95 5.44
CA SER A 729 -9.25 -14.62 5.08
C SER A 729 -8.15 -13.71 4.49
N CYS A 730 -7.22 -14.27 3.70
CA CYS A 730 -6.17 -13.51 3.01
C CYS A 730 -6.11 -13.77 1.50
N THR A 731 -6.73 -14.84 1.00
CA THR A 731 -6.80 -15.22 -0.42
C THR A 731 -5.46 -15.07 -1.14
N MET A 732 -4.49 -15.89 -0.75
CA MET A 732 -3.12 -15.90 -1.29
C MET A 732 -3.05 -16.55 -2.70
N LYS A 733 -3.88 -16.05 -3.64
CA LYS A 733 -4.00 -16.55 -5.02
C LYS A 733 -2.89 -16.00 -5.93
N LEU A 734 -2.85 -16.47 -7.18
CA LEU A 734 -1.91 -15.99 -8.20
C LEU A 734 -2.00 -14.47 -8.44
N ASN A 735 -0.86 -13.78 -8.28
CA ASN A 735 -0.65 -12.43 -8.83
C ASN A 735 0.08 -12.58 -10.19
N ALA A 736 -0.66 -12.58 -11.31
CA ALA A 736 -0.06 -12.99 -12.59
C ALA A 736 0.79 -11.89 -13.23
N THR A 737 1.91 -12.27 -13.87
CA THR A 737 2.88 -11.34 -14.47
C THR A 737 2.22 -10.38 -15.47
N SER A 738 1.33 -10.87 -16.33
CA SER A 738 0.59 -10.06 -17.31
C SER A 738 -0.33 -9.01 -16.67
N GLN A 739 -0.91 -9.30 -15.51
CA GLN A 739 -1.71 -8.34 -14.73
C GLN A 739 -0.84 -7.25 -14.10
N MET A 740 0.39 -7.60 -13.67
CA MET A 740 1.34 -6.70 -13.01
C MET A 740 2.02 -5.71 -13.96
N MET A 741 2.20 -6.06 -15.24
CA MET A 741 3.05 -5.30 -16.17
C MET A 741 2.66 -3.82 -16.31
N ALA A 742 1.36 -3.50 -16.42
CA ALA A 742 0.91 -2.11 -16.58
C ALA A 742 1.28 -1.21 -15.39
N SER A 743 1.47 -1.79 -14.19
CA SER A 743 1.82 -1.05 -12.98
C SER A 743 3.26 -0.53 -12.94
N SER A 744 4.11 -0.85 -13.93
CA SER A 744 5.44 -0.22 -14.10
C SER A 744 5.58 0.65 -15.37
N TRP A 745 4.54 0.82 -16.17
CA TRP A 745 4.61 1.58 -17.43
C TRP A 745 4.58 3.11 -17.20
N PRO A 746 5.47 3.90 -17.84
CA PRO A 746 5.53 5.36 -17.72
C PRO A 746 4.17 6.07 -17.85
N GLU A 747 3.36 5.63 -18.80
CA GLU A 747 2.02 6.13 -19.12
C GLU A 747 1.03 6.04 -17.94
N PHE A 748 1.22 5.09 -17.02
CA PHE A 748 0.45 4.98 -15.78
C PHE A 748 1.22 5.59 -14.59
N VAL A 749 2.51 5.29 -14.42
CA VAL A 749 3.27 5.67 -13.22
C VAL A 749 3.66 7.15 -13.14
N GLN A 750 3.78 7.87 -14.26
CA GLN A 750 4.17 9.29 -14.30
C GLN A 750 2.98 10.26 -14.24
N CYS A 751 1.75 9.76 -14.11
CA CYS A 751 0.58 10.61 -13.90
C CYS A 751 0.61 11.24 -12.50
N HIS A 752 0.51 12.57 -12.41
CA HIS A 752 0.33 13.28 -11.15
C HIS A 752 -1.16 13.28 -10.76
N PRO A 753 -1.55 12.98 -9.50
CA PRO A 753 -2.96 12.78 -9.10
C PRO A 753 -3.89 13.97 -9.42
N PHE A 754 -3.37 15.19 -9.34
CA PHE A 754 -4.14 16.42 -9.55
C PHE A 754 -3.87 17.10 -10.92
N GLN A 755 -3.39 16.36 -11.91
CA GLN A 755 -3.25 16.89 -13.28
C GLN A 755 -4.60 16.88 -14.03
N PRO A 756 -4.80 17.75 -15.06
CA PRO A 756 -6.06 17.86 -15.78
C PRO A 756 -6.60 16.53 -16.33
N LEU A 757 -7.89 16.27 -16.14
CA LEU A 757 -8.52 14.98 -16.45
C LEU A 757 -8.46 14.60 -17.94
N ASP A 758 -8.34 15.56 -18.85
CA ASP A 758 -8.16 15.30 -20.28
C ASP A 758 -6.79 14.68 -20.62
N GLN A 759 -5.85 14.67 -19.68
CA GLN A 759 -4.52 14.08 -19.80
C GLN A 759 -4.44 12.63 -19.28
N VAL A 760 -5.53 12.09 -18.71
CA VAL A 760 -5.56 10.76 -18.06
C VAL A 760 -6.76 9.91 -18.52
N ARG A 761 -7.15 10.05 -19.80
CA ARG A 761 -8.34 9.37 -20.34
C ARG A 761 -8.24 7.85 -20.29
N GLY A 762 -7.03 7.29 -20.35
CA GLY A 762 -6.77 5.86 -20.18
C GLY A 762 -7.14 5.36 -18.79
N TYR A 763 -6.74 6.11 -17.75
CA TYR A 763 -7.16 5.85 -16.36
C TYR A 763 -8.67 5.98 -16.19
N LEU A 764 -9.28 7.05 -16.74
CA LEU A 764 -10.73 7.24 -16.63
C LEU A 764 -11.50 6.07 -17.24
N ARG A 765 -11.17 5.65 -18.47
CA ARG A 765 -11.84 4.51 -19.12
C ARG A 765 -11.68 3.21 -18.31
N LEU A 766 -10.49 2.98 -17.75
CA LEU A 766 -10.21 1.82 -16.90
C LEU A 766 -11.05 1.83 -15.61
N PHE A 767 -11.30 3.00 -15.01
CA PHE A 767 -12.21 3.14 -13.85
C PHE A 767 -13.67 2.92 -14.24
N GLU A 768 -14.07 3.33 -15.45
CA GLU A 768 -15.41 3.12 -16.02
C GLU A 768 -15.70 1.63 -16.19
N ASP A 769 -14.84 0.93 -16.93
CA ASP A 769 -14.88 -0.53 -17.11
C ASP A 769 -14.88 -1.27 -15.76
N LEU A 770 -13.93 -0.94 -14.85
CA LEU A 770 -13.80 -1.62 -13.57
C LEU A 770 -14.98 -1.34 -12.63
N ASN A 771 -15.60 -0.16 -12.72
CA ASN A 771 -16.85 0.13 -12.01
C ASN A 771 -17.98 -0.78 -12.50
N GLU A 772 -18.19 -0.86 -13.82
CA GLU A 772 -19.26 -1.70 -14.41
C GLU A 772 -19.08 -3.17 -14.02
N TYR A 773 -17.87 -3.72 -14.15
CA TYR A 773 -17.63 -5.13 -13.87
C TYR A 773 -17.79 -5.46 -12.38
N LEU A 774 -17.31 -4.61 -11.47
CA LEU A 774 -17.45 -4.83 -10.03
C LEU A 774 -18.91 -4.65 -9.57
N CYS A 775 -19.66 -3.71 -10.16
CA CYS A 775 -21.11 -3.59 -9.94
C CYS A 775 -21.84 -4.89 -10.34
N GLU A 776 -21.57 -5.43 -11.53
CA GLU A 776 -22.19 -6.68 -11.98
C GLU A 776 -21.74 -7.91 -11.15
N ILE A 777 -20.49 -7.95 -10.67
CA ILE A 777 -20.00 -9.01 -9.78
C ILE A 777 -20.67 -8.97 -8.40
N THR A 778 -21.06 -7.79 -7.92
CA THR A 778 -21.57 -7.58 -6.55
C THR A 778 -23.08 -7.37 -6.44
N GLY A 779 -23.75 -7.04 -7.54
CA GLY A 779 -25.15 -6.58 -7.53
C GLY A 779 -25.32 -5.15 -7.00
N TYR A 780 -24.26 -4.34 -6.96
CA TYR A 780 -24.33 -2.92 -6.60
C TYR A 780 -24.52 -2.01 -7.81
N ASP A 781 -24.93 -0.78 -7.55
CA ASP A 781 -25.26 0.21 -8.58
C ASP A 781 -24.08 1.15 -8.84
N ARG A 782 -23.14 1.29 -7.87
CA ARG A 782 -21.96 2.15 -8.02
C ARG A 782 -20.75 1.71 -7.20
N ILE A 783 -19.54 1.88 -7.75
CA ILE A 783 -18.27 1.76 -7.04
C ILE A 783 -17.66 3.15 -6.71
N SER A 784 -16.98 3.26 -5.57
CA SER A 784 -15.96 4.31 -5.32
C SER A 784 -14.61 3.69 -4.99
N PHE A 785 -13.57 4.10 -5.75
CA PHE A 785 -12.20 3.61 -5.62
C PHE A 785 -11.33 4.39 -4.63
N GLN A 786 -11.85 5.46 -4.01
CA GLN A 786 -11.08 6.29 -3.09
C GLN A 786 -10.44 5.52 -1.91
N PRO A 787 -11.10 4.53 -1.25
CA PRO A 787 -10.52 3.87 -0.09
C PRO A 787 -9.35 2.93 -0.44
N ASN A 788 -8.14 3.28 0.01
CA ASN A 788 -6.88 2.57 -0.25
C ASN A 788 -6.57 1.40 0.70
N SER A 789 -7.56 0.88 1.43
CA SER A 789 -7.47 -0.41 2.14
C SER A 789 -8.87 -0.94 2.48
N GLY A 790 -9.00 -2.23 2.82
CA GLY A 790 -10.29 -2.79 3.22
C GLY A 790 -10.90 -2.09 4.44
N ALA A 791 -10.07 -1.81 5.45
CA ALA A 791 -10.48 -1.05 6.63
C ALA A 791 -10.90 0.41 6.31
N GLN A 792 -10.26 1.05 5.33
CA GLN A 792 -10.75 2.34 4.81
C GLN A 792 -12.08 2.20 4.07
N GLY A 793 -12.32 1.08 3.38
CA GLY A 793 -13.61 0.77 2.75
C GLY A 793 -14.73 0.51 3.77
N GLU A 794 -14.43 -0.13 4.90
CA GLU A 794 -15.34 -0.21 6.05
C GLU A 794 -15.67 1.18 6.60
N TYR A 795 -14.65 1.98 6.93
CA TYR A 795 -14.84 3.34 7.42
C TYR A 795 -15.65 4.19 6.43
N ALA A 796 -15.32 4.16 5.14
CA ALA A 796 -16.04 4.88 4.10
C ALA A 796 -17.50 4.43 4.00
N GLY A 797 -17.77 3.13 3.88
CA GLY A 797 -19.15 2.62 3.77
C GLY A 797 -20.00 2.91 5.02
N LEU A 798 -19.40 2.90 6.21
CA LEU A 798 -20.04 3.32 7.45
C LEU A 798 -20.33 4.82 7.49
N ARG A 799 -19.44 5.67 6.95
CA ARG A 799 -19.71 7.12 6.80
C ARG A 799 -20.76 7.43 5.72
N VAL A 800 -20.81 6.66 4.64
CA VAL A 800 -21.91 6.69 3.65
C VAL A 800 -23.26 6.39 4.32
N ILE A 801 -23.35 5.31 5.10
CA ILE A 801 -24.55 4.98 5.89
C ILE A 801 -24.90 6.12 6.83
N ARG A 802 -23.92 6.68 7.55
CA ARG A 802 -24.17 7.77 8.51
C ARG A 802 -24.76 9.00 7.81
N ALA A 803 -24.17 9.45 6.73
CA ALA A 803 -24.63 10.63 5.99
C ALA A 803 -26.00 10.40 5.32
N TYR A 804 -26.30 9.18 4.85
CA TYR A 804 -27.65 8.81 4.39
C TYR A 804 -28.70 8.96 5.50
N LEU A 805 -28.42 8.45 6.71
CA LEU A 805 -29.34 8.56 7.86
C LEU A 805 -29.49 10.01 8.35
N ASP A 806 -28.39 10.76 8.43
CA ASP A 806 -28.38 12.18 8.77
C ASP A 806 -29.18 13.02 7.74
N SER A 807 -29.15 12.66 6.44
CA SER A 807 -29.94 13.32 5.39
C SER A 807 -31.45 13.14 5.54
N LYS A 808 -31.89 12.07 6.23
CA LYS A 808 -33.29 11.81 6.59
C LYS A 808 -33.67 12.46 7.92
N GLY A 809 -32.72 13.05 8.64
CA GLY A 809 -32.90 13.59 9.98
C GLY A 809 -32.87 12.55 11.10
N GLU A 810 -32.42 11.32 10.83
CA GLU A 810 -32.43 10.20 11.78
C GLU A 810 -31.13 10.15 12.60
N PHE A 811 -30.70 11.32 13.11
CA PHE A 811 -29.39 11.55 13.73
C PHE A 811 -29.10 10.65 14.94
N GLU A 812 -30.14 10.22 15.66
CA GLU A 812 -30.08 9.31 16.80
C GLU A 812 -29.74 7.85 16.43
N ARG A 813 -29.78 7.49 15.14
CA ARG A 813 -29.32 6.20 14.66
C ARG A 813 -27.80 6.14 14.68
N ASN A 814 -27.26 5.60 15.77
CA ASN A 814 -25.83 5.43 15.99
C ASN A 814 -25.42 4.03 16.50
N VAL A 815 -26.32 3.05 16.54
CA VAL A 815 -25.99 1.68 16.96
C VAL A 815 -25.57 0.82 15.76
N CYS A 816 -24.40 0.18 15.87
CA CYS A 816 -23.88 -0.78 14.92
C CYS A 816 -23.88 -2.19 15.55
N LEU A 817 -24.65 -3.11 14.98
CA LEU A 817 -24.65 -4.52 15.36
C LEU A 817 -23.51 -5.24 14.63
N ILE A 818 -22.69 -6.02 15.35
CA ILE A 818 -21.53 -6.72 14.76
C ILE A 818 -21.42 -8.14 15.37
N PRO A 819 -21.42 -9.23 14.60
CA PRO A 819 -21.18 -10.58 15.11
C PRO A 819 -19.83 -10.71 15.82
N ALA A 820 -19.77 -11.54 16.86
CA ALA A 820 -18.54 -11.83 17.60
C ALA A 820 -17.43 -12.45 16.72
N SER A 821 -17.82 -13.12 15.64
CA SER A 821 -16.94 -13.73 14.63
C SER A 821 -16.26 -12.72 13.69
N ALA A 822 -16.88 -11.54 13.45
CA ALA A 822 -16.41 -10.58 12.45
C ALA A 822 -14.93 -10.18 12.68
N HIS A 823 -14.21 -9.79 11.63
CA HIS A 823 -12.80 -9.41 11.72
C HIS A 823 -12.58 -8.19 12.65
N GLY A 824 -11.34 -7.97 13.09
CA GLY A 824 -11.04 -6.96 14.10
C GLY A 824 -11.12 -5.52 13.57
N THR A 825 -11.08 -5.36 12.24
CA THR A 825 -11.27 -4.08 11.55
C THR A 825 -12.70 -3.58 11.70
N ASN A 826 -13.72 -4.42 11.50
CA ASN A 826 -15.13 -4.02 11.49
C ASN A 826 -15.53 -3.20 12.74
N PRO A 827 -15.26 -3.65 14.00
CA PRO A 827 -15.51 -2.84 15.19
C PRO A 827 -14.54 -1.66 15.36
N ALA A 828 -13.30 -1.73 14.87
CA ALA A 828 -12.39 -0.58 14.91
C ALA A 828 -12.89 0.55 13.96
N SER A 829 -13.37 0.19 12.76
CA SER A 829 -13.97 1.06 11.76
C SER A 829 -15.30 1.64 12.23
N ALA A 830 -16.14 0.84 12.91
CA ALA A 830 -17.38 1.33 13.54
C ALA A 830 -17.10 2.36 14.65
N GLN A 831 -16.15 2.07 15.55
CA GLN A 831 -15.75 3.00 16.61
C GLN A 831 -15.14 4.29 16.04
N MET A 832 -14.42 4.19 14.93
CA MET A 832 -13.79 5.30 14.20
C MET A 832 -14.78 6.15 13.39
N ALA A 833 -15.89 5.57 12.94
CA ALA A 833 -16.96 6.25 12.20
C ALA A 833 -18.03 6.90 13.11
N GLY A 834 -17.93 6.71 14.44
CA GLY A 834 -18.79 7.31 15.46
C GLY A 834 -19.87 6.38 16.05
N PHE A 835 -19.88 5.09 15.69
CA PHE A 835 -20.96 4.17 16.08
C PHE A 835 -20.76 3.53 17.45
N GLN A 836 -21.88 3.37 18.18
CA GLN A 836 -22.00 2.55 19.38
C GLN A 836 -22.11 1.08 18.98
N ILE A 837 -21.07 0.31 19.25
CA ILE A 837 -20.99 -1.10 18.85
C ILE A 837 -21.74 -1.98 19.85
N GLN A 838 -22.60 -2.86 19.37
CA GLN A 838 -23.17 -3.95 20.17
C GLN A 838 -22.87 -5.30 19.51
N THR A 839 -22.02 -6.09 20.17
CA THR A 839 -21.64 -7.42 19.69
C THR A 839 -22.82 -8.38 19.70
N VAL A 840 -23.13 -9.01 18.57
CA VAL A 840 -24.11 -10.10 18.44
C VAL A 840 -23.41 -11.44 18.72
N ARG A 841 -24.05 -12.36 19.42
CA ARG A 841 -23.49 -13.69 19.73
C ARG A 841 -23.44 -14.58 18.49
N VAL A 842 -22.57 -15.58 18.55
CA VAL A 842 -22.56 -16.75 17.67
C VAL A 842 -22.82 -18.00 18.51
N LEU A 843 -23.40 -19.03 17.90
CA LEU A 843 -23.68 -20.32 18.52
C LEU A 843 -22.45 -21.25 18.47
N ASP A 844 -22.51 -22.39 19.16
CA ASP A 844 -21.41 -23.36 19.21
C ASP A 844 -21.13 -24.03 17.85
N ASP A 845 -22.07 -23.99 16.90
CA ASP A 845 -21.91 -24.42 15.51
C ASP A 845 -21.30 -23.33 14.59
N GLY A 846 -21.09 -22.12 15.12
CA GLY A 846 -20.52 -20.96 14.42
C GLY A 846 -21.55 -19.99 13.85
N SER A 847 -22.82 -20.38 13.73
CA SER A 847 -23.88 -19.54 13.15
C SER A 847 -24.23 -18.34 14.04
N ILE A 848 -24.84 -17.31 13.44
CA ILE A 848 -25.25 -16.10 14.17
C ILE A 848 -26.48 -16.40 15.05
N ASP A 849 -26.40 -16.05 16.34
CA ASP A 849 -27.48 -16.27 17.31
C ASP A 849 -28.67 -15.34 17.01
N MET A 850 -29.63 -15.85 16.22
CA MET A 850 -30.84 -15.15 15.81
C MET A 850 -31.67 -14.63 17.00
N ALA A 851 -31.66 -15.30 18.16
CA ALA A 851 -32.40 -14.86 19.34
C ALA A 851 -31.73 -13.66 20.03
N ASP A 852 -30.39 -13.68 20.14
CA ASP A 852 -29.58 -12.55 20.60
C ASP A 852 -29.64 -11.36 19.63
N PHE A 853 -29.61 -11.63 18.33
CA PHE A 853 -29.80 -10.65 17.26
C PHE A 853 -31.16 -9.95 17.40
N MET A 854 -32.26 -10.71 17.45
CA MET A 854 -33.62 -10.14 17.58
C MET A 854 -33.81 -9.35 18.87
N ALA A 855 -33.23 -9.82 19.99
CA ALA A 855 -33.26 -9.07 21.25
C ALA A 855 -32.54 -7.72 21.14
N LYS A 856 -31.43 -7.65 20.40
CA LYS A 856 -30.64 -6.43 20.19
C LYS A 856 -31.25 -5.51 19.12
N LEU A 857 -31.88 -6.09 18.10
CA LEU A 857 -32.64 -5.38 17.09
C LEU A 857 -33.79 -4.60 17.74
N GLU A 858 -34.63 -5.26 18.55
CA GLU A 858 -35.75 -4.60 19.23
C GLU A 858 -35.28 -3.64 20.34
N GLN A 859 -34.22 -3.99 21.11
CA GLN A 859 -33.61 -3.09 22.10
C GLN A 859 -33.19 -1.74 21.49
N ASN A 860 -32.76 -1.73 20.23
CA ASN A 860 -32.17 -0.56 19.58
C ASN A 860 -32.95 -0.11 18.34
N LYS A 861 -34.21 -0.52 18.16
CA LYS A 861 -35.00 -0.28 16.93
C LYS A 861 -34.96 1.16 16.43
N ASN A 862 -35.11 2.12 17.35
CA ASN A 862 -35.10 3.57 17.08
C ASN A 862 -33.69 4.20 17.07
N LYS A 863 -32.63 3.39 17.14
CA LYS A 863 -31.22 3.79 17.17
C LYS A 863 -30.32 2.96 16.26
N LEU A 864 -30.85 1.89 15.66
CA LEU A 864 -30.13 1.01 14.75
C LEU A 864 -29.72 1.81 13.52
N ALA A 865 -28.42 2.00 13.33
CA ALA A 865 -27.89 2.54 12.10
C ALA A 865 -27.56 1.43 11.12
N CYS A 866 -26.85 0.39 11.57
CA CYS A 866 -26.45 -0.69 10.69
C CYS A 866 -26.17 -2.03 11.40
N PHE A 867 -26.06 -3.05 10.56
CA PHE A 867 -25.48 -4.36 10.86
C PHE A 867 -24.26 -4.54 9.97
N MET A 868 -23.10 -4.90 10.55
CA MET A 868 -21.91 -5.32 9.80
C MET A 868 -21.80 -6.84 9.82
N ILE A 869 -21.75 -7.48 8.66
CA ILE A 869 -21.63 -8.93 8.52
C ILE A 869 -20.58 -9.33 7.47
N THR A 870 -19.76 -10.34 7.74
CA THR A 870 -18.86 -10.95 6.73
C THR A 870 -19.58 -12.14 6.10
N TYR A 871 -19.54 -12.27 4.76
CA TYR A 871 -20.20 -13.38 4.06
C TYR A 871 -19.33 -14.01 2.95
N PRO A 872 -19.19 -15.35 2.89
CA PRO A 872 -19.42 -16.29 4.00
C PRO A 872 -18.67 -15.86 5.26
N SER A 873 -19.14 -16.30 6.43
CA SER A 873 -18.61 -15.83 7.71
C SER A 873 -17.14 -16.18 7.86
N THR A 874 -16.44 -15.47 8.76
CA THR A 874 -15.01 -15.69 9.09
C THR A 874 -14.70 -17.06 9.67
N PHE A 875 -15.71 -17.91 9.89
CA PHE A 875 -15.54 -19.32 10.24
C PHE A 875 -15.46 -20.25 9.02
N GLY A 876 -15.56 -19.70 7.80
CA GLY A 876 -15.56 -20.46 6.56
C GLY A 876 -16.89 -21.12 6.20
N VAL A 877 -18.02 -20.54 6.64
CA VAL A 877 -19.37 -21.11 6.43
C VAL A 877 -20.37 -20.10 5.89
N PHE A 878 -21.30 -20.56 5.05
CA PHE A 878 -22.43 -19.77 4.59
C PHE A 878 -23.53 -19.79 5.66
N GLU A 879 -23.98 -18.62 6.14
CA GLU A 879 -25.18 -18.53 6.98
C GLU A 879 -26.42 -18.76 6.11
N GLU A 880 -27.29 -19.71 6.48
CA GLU A 880 -28.50 -20.07 5.72
C GLU A 880 -29.59 -18.98 5.74
N ASN A 881 -29.57 -18.09 6.75
CA ASN A 881 -30.62 -17.08 6.97
C ASN A 881 -30.18 -15.65 6.59
N ILE A 882 -29.18 -15.51 5.71
CA ILE A 882 -28.56 -14.21 5.41
C ILE A 882 -29.57 -13.18 4.89
N ARG A 883 -30.46 -13.57 3.96
CA ARG A 883 -31.51 -12.68 3.43
C ARG A 883 -32.43 -12.19 4.56
N ARG A 884 -32.83 -13.07 5.48
CA ARG A 884 -33.71 -12.72 6.59
C ARG A 884 -33.04 -11.78 7.60
N PHE A 885 -31.73 -11.91 7.84
CA PHE A 885 -30.99 -10.91 8.63
C PHE A 885 -31.01 -9.53 7.96
N CYS A 886 -30.83 -9.44 6.65
CA CYS A 886 -30.91 -8.18 5.91
C CYS A 886 -32.32 -7.55 6.02
N GLU A 887 -33.36 -8.33 5.73
CA GLU A 887 -34.76 -7.92 5.84
C GLU A 887 -35.09 -7.36 7.23
N LEU A 888 -34.66 -8.04 8.30
CA LEU A 888 -34.89 -7.59 9.69
C LEU A 888 -34.19 -6.26 10.01
N VAL A 889 -33.02 -6.00 9.44
CA VAL A 889 -32.32 -4.70 9.60
C VAL A 889 -33.08 -3.60 8.87
N HIS A 890 -33.58 -3.86 7.66
CA HIS A 890 -34.38 -2.93 6.87
C HIS A 890 -35.76 -2.67 7.50
N GLU A 891 -36.43 -3.70 8.05
CA GLU A 891 -37.68 -3.59 8.83
C GLU A 891 -37.52 -2.68 10.07
N ALA A 892 -36.32 -2.62 10.67
CA ALA A 892 -35.97 -1.72 11.76
C ALA A 892 -35.46 -0.33 11.30
N GLY A 893 -35.34 -0.11 9.98
CA GLY A 893 -34.84 1.13 9.39
C GLY A 893 -33.33 1.34 9.47
N GLY A 894 -32.55 0.27 9.70
CA GLY A 894 -31.10 0.28 9.59
C GLY A 894 -30.61 0.01 8.17
N GLN A 895 -29.29 -0.13 8.01
CA GLN A 895 -28.60 -0.48 6.77
C GLN A 895 -27.67 -1.68 6.94
N VAL A 896 -27.46 -2.45 5.88
CA VAL A 896 -26.65 -3.68 5.89
C VAL A 896 -25.31 -3.42 5.23
N TYR A 897 -24.28 -3.27 6.07
CA TYR A 897 -22.90 -3.26 5.63
C TYR A 897 -22.39 -4.71 5.52
N LEU A 898 -21.85 -5.09 4.36
CA LEU A 898 -21.25 -6.40 4.16
C LEU A 898 -19.73 -6.30 3.95
N ASP A 899 -19.01 -7.11 4.70
CA ASP A 899 -17.56 -7.25 4.63
C ASP A 899 -17.23 -8.25 3.53
N GLY A 900 -16.86 -7.71 2.36
CA GLY A 900 -16.55 -8.46 1.14
C GLY A 900 -15.13 -9.04 1.10
N ALA A 901 -14.45 -9.14 2.24
CA ALA A 901 -13.17 -9.84 2.35
C ALA A 901 -13.19 -11.27 1.81
N ASN A 902 -14.30 -11.97 2.03
CA ASN A 902 -14.50 -13.37 1.67
C ASN A 902 -15.22 -13.56 0.32
N MET A 903 -15.26 -12.52 -0.54
CA MET A 903 -15.89 -12.57 -1.86
C MET A 903 -15.33 -13.65 -2.80
N ASN A 904 -14.15 -14.22 -2.54
CA ASN A 904 -13.61 -15.32 -3.34
C ASN A 904 -14.49 -16.59 -3.32
N ALA A 905 -15.41 -16.73 -2.36
CA ALA A 905 -16.43 -17.77 -2.34
C ALA A 905 -17.75 -17.38 -3.03
N GLN A 906 -17.90 -16.14 -3.53
CA GLN A 906 -19.16 -15.59 -4.05
C GLN A 906 -19.13 -15.27 -5.55
N VAL A 907 -18.00 -14.89 -6.15
CA VAL A 907 -17.97 -14.35 -7.52
C VAL A 907 -18.58 -15.33 -8.54
N GLY A 908 -19.66 -14.91 -9.21
CA GLY A 908 -20.38 -15.74 -10.19
C GLY A 908 -21.24 -16.85 -9.58
N LEU A 909 -21.41 -16.88 -8.25
CA LEU A 909 -22.21 -17.86 -7.50
C LEU A 909 -23.35 -17.20 -6.71
N CYS A 910 -23.10 -16.06 -6.07
CA CYS A 910 -24.07 -15.21 -5.38
C CYS A 910 -23.58 -13.75 -5.34
N ARG A 911 -24.47 -12.79 -5.06
CA ARG A 911 -24.14 -11.35 -5.12
C ARG A 911 -24.69 -10.57 -3.91
N PRO A 912 -23.85 -9.86 -3.12
CA PRO A 912 -24.28 -9.09 -1.94
C PRO A 912 -25.51 -8.20 -2.13
N GLY A 913 -25.62 -7.52 -3.28
CA GLY A 913 -26.75 -6.65 -3.59
C GLY A 913 -28.06 -7.36 -3.93
N ASP A 914 -28.06 -8.67 -4.16
CA ASP A 914 -29.27 -9.46 -4.52
C ASP A 914 -29.91 -10.15 -3.29
N TYR A 915 -29.14 -10.31 -2.21
CA TYR A 915 -29.61 -10.83 -0.91
C TYR A 915 -29.68 -9.77 0.20
N GLY A 916 -29.62 -8.48 -0.17
CA GLY A 916 -30.06 -7.38 0.70
C GLY A 916 -28.95 -6.57 1.39
N SER A 917 -27.70 -6.64 0.96
CA SER A 917 -26.70 -5.67 1.41
C SER A 917 -26.84 -4.32 0.68
N ASP A 918 -26.69 -3.22 1.43
CA ASP A 918 -26.72 -1.84 0.90
C ASP A 918 -25.32 -1.38 0.43
N VAL A 919 -24.25 -1.84 1.10
CA VAL A 919 -22.86 -1.47 0.81
C VAL A 919 -21.89 -2.58 1.22
N SER A 920 -20.88 -2.84 0.38
CA SER A 920 -19.69 -3.63 0.76
C SER A 920 -18.40 -2.90 0.43
N HIS A 921 -17.31 -3.22 1.14
CA HIS A 921 -15.96 -3.05 0.57
C HIS A 921 -15.49 -4.35 -0.11
N LEU A 922 -14.55 -4.25 -1.04
CA LEU A 922 -13.88 -5.39 -1.67
C LEU A 922 -12.37 -5.34 -1.43
N ASN A 923 -11.77 -6.39 -0.89
CA ASN A 923 -10.31 -6.51 -0.90
C ASN A 923 -9.83 -6.91 -2.31
N LEU A 924 -9.46 -5.92 -3.13
CA LEU A 924 -8.81 -6.20 -4.43
C LEU A 924 -7.49 -6.97 -4.27
N HIS A 925 -6.81 -6.75 -3.15
CA HIS A 925 -5.59 -7.43 -2.68
C HIS A 925 -5.87 -8.77 -1.95
N LYS A 926 -6.98 -9.42 -2.30
CA LYS A 926 -7.36 -10.79 -1.92
C LYS A 926 -8.07 -11.45 -3.10
N THR A 927 -9.30 -11.05 -3.38
CA THR A 927 -10.17 -11.70 -4.39
C THR A 927 -9.76 -11.36 -5.84
N PHE A 928 -9.15 -10.19 -6.07
CA PHE A 928 -8.88 -9.65 -7.41
C PHE A 928 -7.39 -9.36 -7.69
N CYS A 929 -6.53 -10.24 -7.18
CA CYS A 929 -5.13 -10.45 -7.59
C CYS A 929 -4.11 -9.31 -7.38
N ILE A 930 -4.45 -8.19 -6.74
CA ILE A 930 -3.43 -7.20 -6.32
C ILE A 930 -2.46 -7.87 -5.33
N PRO A 931 -1.13 -7.72 -5.48
CA PRO A 931 -0.13 -8.40 -4.67
C PRO A 931 -0.14 -7.95 -3.20
N HIS A 932 0.06 -8.92 -2.30
CA HIS A 932 0.04 -8.75 -0.85
C HIS A 932 1.22 -7.94 -0.29
N GLY A 933 2.32 -7.81 -1.04
CA GLY A 933 3.40 -6.84 -0.84
C GLY A 933 4.12 -6.89 0.51
N GLY A 934 4.12 -8.03 1.19
CA GLY A 934 4.65 -8.19 2.54
C GLY A 934 3.77 -7.59 3.65
N GLY A 935 2.56 -7.12 3.31
CA GLY A 935 1.65 -6.39 4.21
C GLY A 935 1.02 -5.13 3.61
N GLY A 936 1.17 -4.91 2.30
CA GLY A 936 0.71 -3.73 1.57
C GLY A 936 1.50 -3.54 0.27
N PRO A 937 0.89 -3.11 -0.85
CA PRO A 937 -0.26 -2.21 -0.89
C PRO A 937 -1.62 -2.89 -0.75
N GLY A 938 -2.65 -2.05 -0.64
CA GLY A 938 -4.04 -2.47 -0.75
C GLY A 938 -4.87 -1.49 -1.58
N ALA A 939 -6.03 -1.97 -2.01
CA ALA A 939 -7.17 -1.17 -2.40
C ALA A 939 -8.43 -1.82 -1.78
N GLY A 940 -9.38 -0.99 -1.35
CA GLY A 940 -10.62 -1.40 -0.69
C GLY A 940 -11.84 -0.65 -1.20
N PRO A 941 -12.10 -0.62 -2.52
CA PRO A 941 -13.22 0.10 -3.11
C PRO A 941 -14.55 -0.35 -2.47
N ILE A 942 -15.47 0.61 -2.33
CA ILE A 942 -16.83 0.34 -1.85
C ILE A 942 -17.82 0.26 -3.01
N GLY A 943 -18.61 -0.80 -3.05
CA GLY A 943 -19.80 -0.91 -3.89
C GLY A 943 -21.04 -0.56 -3.07
N VAL A 944 -21.96 0.23 -3.64
CA VAL A 944 -23.16 0.72 -2.95
C VAL A 944 -24.43 0.62 -3.80
N LYS A 945 -25.58 0.53 -3.14
CA LYS A 945 -26.91 0.68 -3.73
C LYS A 945 -27.25 2.15 -4.04
N SER A 946 -28.21 2.35 -4.94
CA SER A 946 -28.57 3.63 -5.55
C SER A 946 -28.86 4.76 -4.55
N HIS A 947 -29.52 4.45 -3.43
CA HIS A 947 -29.85 5.44 -2.40
C HIS A 947 -28.64 5.94 -1.60
N LEU A 948 -27.52 5.22 -1.65
CA LEU A 948 -26.26 5.58 -0.99
C LEU A 948 -25.29 6.34 -1.91
N ILE A 949 -25.49 6.32 -3.23
CA ILE A 949 -24.64 7.02 -4.21
C ILE A 949 -24.43 8.51 -3.87
N PRO A 950 -25.44 9.31 -3.45
CA PRO A 950 -25.26 10.74 -3.19
C PRO A 950 -24.32 11.05 -2.02
N PHE A 951 -23.98 10.06 -1.19
CA PHE A 951 -23.22 10.22 0.04
C PHE A 951 -21.78 9.68 -0.07
N LEU A 952 -21.41 9.10 -1.22
CA LEU A 952 -20.06 8.59 -1.50
C LEU A 952 -18.96 9.66 -1.30
N PRO A 953 -17.70 9.27 -1.03
CA PRO A 953 -16.64 10.22 -0.73
C PRO A 953 -16.23 11.08 -1.93
N SER A 954 -15.86 12.32 -1.64
CA SER A 954 -15.45 13.40 -2.54
C SER A 954 -13.97 13.75 -2.36
N HIS A 955 -13.43 14.69 -3.15
CA HIS A 955 -12.03 15.13 -3.03
C HIS A 955 -11.89 16.63 -3.38
N PRO A 956 -11.21 17.45 -2.54
CA PRO A 956 -11.23 18.91 -2.65
C PRO A 956 -10.43 19.50 -3.83
N LEU A 957 -9.90 18.67 -4.74
CA LEU A 957 -9.05 19.07 -5.86
C LEU A 957 -9.49 18.47 -7.21
N VAL A 958 -10.68 17.84 -7.29
CA VAL A 958 -11.17 17.17 -8.51
C VAL A 958 -12.63 17.53 -8.80
N ASP A 959 -12.84 18.60 -9.57
CA ASP A 959 -14.18 19.09 -9.95
C ASP A 959 -14.85 18.27 -11.07
N GLY A 960 -16.19 18.26 -11.03
CA GLY A 960 -17.01 17.22 -11.66
C GLY A 960 -17.27 17.33 -13.17
N ASP A 961 -17.01 18.46 -13.83
CA ASP A 961 -17.44 18.65 -15.24
C ASP A 961 -16.70 17.76 -16.24
N GLY A 962 -15.45 17.38 -15.95
CA GLY A 962 -14.71 16.38 -16.73
C GLY A 962 -15.06 14.93 -16.36
N ALA A 963 -15.93 14.72 -15.37
CA ALA A 963 -16.13 13.44 -14.69
C ALA A 963 -17.62 13.14 -14.40
N GLN A 964 -18.55 13.71 -15.16
CA GLN A 964 -20.00 13.63 -14.87
C GLN A 964 -20.56 12.19 -14.86
N ASN A 965 -19.86 11.20 -15.43
CA ASN A 965 -20.20 9.77 -15.33
C ASN A 965 -19.41 9.00 -14.25
N LEU A 966 -18.22 9.48 -13.84
CA LEU A 966 -17.27 8.75 -12.96
C LEU A 966 -17.11 9.36 -11.55
N ALA A 967 -17.19 10.68 -11.43
CA ALA A 967 -17.13 11.42 -10.18
C ALA A 967 -18.40 12.24 -9.90
N ALA A 968 -19.55 11.83 -10.46
CA ALA A 968 -20.88 12.32 -10.03
C ALA A 968 -21.11 12.19 -8.51
N ALA A 969 -20.42 11.23 -7.89
CA ALA A 969 -20.32 11.03 -6.44
C ALA A 969 -19.47 12.08 -5.70
N ALA A 970 -18.48 12.68 -6.36
CA ALA A 970 -17.49 13.56 -5.73
C ALA A 970 -17.93 15.03 -5.66
N THR A 971 -18.97 15.40 -6.41
CA THR A 971 -19.54 16.77 -6.42
C THR A 971 -20.98 16.83 -5.93
N THR A 972 -21.49 15.77 -5.30
CA THR A 972 -22.77 15.86 -4.59
C THR A 972 -22.64 16.78 -3.37
N LYS A 973 -23.63 17.65 -3.16
CA LYS A 973 -23.74 18.49 -1.95
C LYS A 973 -24.09 17.69 -0.68
N GLN A 974 -23.91 16.38 -0.71
CA GLN A 974 -24.30 15.40 0.30
C GLN A 974 -23.18 14.38 0.61
N SER A 975 -22.03 14.46 -0.08
CA SER A 975 -20.84 13.68 0.29
C SER A 975 -20.41 13.95 1.73
N PHE A 976 -20.01 12.91 2.47
CA PHE A 976 -19.56 13.07 3.86
C PHE A 976 -18.13 13.65 4.00
N GLY A 977 -17.42 13.86 2.89
CA GLY A 977 -16.03 14.31 2.86
C GLY A 977 -15.08 13.35 2.13
N THR A 978 -13.82 13.32 2.55
CA THR A 978 -12.70 12.63 1.88
C THR A 978 -12.03 11.63 2.82
N VAL A 979 -11.67 10.45 2.34
CA VAL A 979 -11.05 9.38 3.15
C VAL A 979 -9.57 9.15 2.88
N SER A 980 -9.07 9.46 1.68
CA SER A 980 -7.68 9.17 1.26
C SER A 980 -7.07 10.36 0.50
N SER A 981 -5.74 10.41 0.42
CA SER A 981 -4.99 11.55 -0.16
C SER A 981 -5.28 11.83 -1.64
N SER A 982 -5.82 10.87 -2.40
CA SER A 982 -6.19 11.03 -3.82
C SER A 982 -7.59 10.49 -4.11
N MET A 983 -8.28 11.06 -5.10
CA MET A 983 -9.68 10.75 -5.45
C MET A 983 -9.94 9.26 -5.74
N TRP A 984 -8.95 8.53 -6.25
CA TRP A 984 -9.04 7.10 -6.59
C TRP A 984 -8.05 6.23 -5.78
N GLY A 985 -7.58 6.73 -4.63
CA GLY A 985 -6.83 5.99 -3.62
C GLY A 985 -5.42 5.57 -4.03
N SER A 986 -5.30 4.55 -4.90
CA SER A 986 -4.03 4.02 -5.41
C SER A 986 -4.20 3.47 -6.82
N PRO A 987 -4.29 4.33 -7.85
CA PRO A 987 -4.79 3.93 -9.16
C PRO A 987 -3.90 2.95 -9.94
N VAL A 988 -2.58 3.02 -9.77
CA VAL A 988 -1.63 2.24 -10.60
C VAL A 988 -1.73 0.72 -10.41
N ILE A 989 -2.38 0.26 -9.33
CA ILE A 989 -2.63 -1.17 -9.04
C ILE A 989 -4.04 -1.62 -9.42
N LEU A 990 -4.95 -0.71 -9.78
CA LEU A 990 -6.29 -1.07 -10.31
C LEU A 990 -6.26 -1.81 -11.67
N PRO A 991 -5.29 -1.56 -12.60
CA PRO A 991 -5.10 -2.37 -13.78
C PRO A 991 -4.94 -3.88 -13.52
N ILE A 992 -4.42 -4.28 -12.35
CA ILE A 992 -4.21 -5.69 -12.00
C ILE A 992 -5.59 -6.40 -11.87
N SER A 993 -6.52 -5.79 -11.14
CA SER A 993 -7.88 -6.32 -10.96
C SER A 993 -8.74 -6.22 -12.22
N TRP A 994 -8.61 -5.12 -13.00
CA TRP A 994 -9.23 -5.00 -14.33
C TRP A 994 -8.73 -6.13 -15.24
N SER A 995 -7.42 -6.39 -15.26
CA SER A 995 -6.80 -7.46 -16.07
C SER A 995 -7.27 -8.85 -15.69
N TYR A 996 -7.34 -9.15 -14.39
CA TYR A 996 -7.88 -10.41 -13.88
C TYR A 996 -9.33 -10.63 -14.36
N ILE A 997 -10.19 -9.61 -14.23
CA ILE A 997 -11.59 -9.72 -14.68
C ILE A 997 -11.69 -9.87 -16.20
N ARG A 998 -10.92 -9.10 -16.98
CA ARG A 998 -10.94 -9.16 -18.45
C ARG A 998 -10.40 -10.47 -19.02
N MET A 999 -9.48 -11.14 -18.34
CA MET A 999 -8.96 -12.44 -18.76
C MET A 999 -9.78 -13.64 -18.27
N MET A 1000 -10.50 -13.51 -17.15
CA MET A 1000 -11.33 -14.59 -16.60
C MET A 1000 -12.77 -14.56 -17.11
N SER A 1001 -13.42 -13.38 -17.12
CA SER A 1001 -14.84 -13.21 -17.48
C SER A 1001 -15.75 -14.27 -16.83
N GLN A 1002 -16.37 -15.15 -17.61
CA GLN A 1002 -17.26 -16.22 -17.13
C GLN A 1002 -16.54 -17.28 -16.27
N GLU A 1003 -15.23 -17.50 -16.49
CA GLU A 1003 -14.41 -18.42 -15.70
C GLU A 1003 -14.19 -17.91 -14.26
N LEU A 1004 -14.63 -16.68 -13.92
CA LEU A 1004 -14.71 -16.21 -12.54
C LEU A 1004 -15.64 -17.09 -11.68
N LYS A 1005 -16.74 -17.65 -12.24
CA LYS A 1005 -17.55 -18.67 -11.54
C LYS A 1005 -16.66 -19.85 -11.15
N ARG A 1006 -15.98 -20.42 -12.14
CA ARG A 1006 -15.08 -21.58 -11.97
C ARG A 1006 -13.96 -21.32 -10.95
N SER A 1007 -13.44 -20.10 -10.90
CA SER A 1007 -12.49 -19.65 -9.88
C SER A 1007 -13.05 -19.85 -8.47
N SER A 1008 -14.23 -19.31 -8.17
CA SER A 1008 -14.87 -19.48 -6.86
C SER A 1008 -15.27 -20.93 -6.57
N GLU A 1009 -15.68 -21.69 -7.58
CA GLU A 1009 -15.98 -23.12 -7.43
C GLU A 1009 -14.77 -23.95 -7.02
N VAL A 1010 -13.60 -23.71 -7.65
CA VAL A 1010 -12.38 -24.45 -7.33
C VAL A 1010 -11.79 -24.01 -6.00
N ALA A 1011 -11.95 -22.75 -5.57
CA ALA A 1011 -11.60 -22.33 -4.21
C ALA A 1011 -12.41 -23.11 -3.14
N ILE A 1012 -13.72 -23.29 -3.35
CA ILE A 1012 -14.59 -24.09 -2.46
C ILE A 1012 -14.23 -25.59 -2.53
N LEU A 1013 -13.91 -26.13 -3.72
CA LEU A 1013 -13.46 -27.51 -3.89
C LEU A 1013 -12.14 -27.77 -3.14
N ASN A 1014 -11.15 -26.90 -3.31
CA ASN A 1014 -9.82 -27.04 -2.70
C ASN A 1014 -9.91 -27.03 -1.17
N ALA A 1015 -10.70 -26.11 -0.60
CA ALA A 1015 -10.96 -26.04 0.84
C ALA A 1015 -11.67 -27.29 1.38
N ASN A 1016 -12.74 -27.76 0.72
CA ASN A 1016 -13.43 -28.97 1.12
C ASN A 1016 -12.56 -30.23 0.96
N TYR A 1017 -11.70 -30.29 -0.07
CA TYR A 1017 -10.77 -31.40 -0.28
C TYR A 1017 -9.76 -31.51 0.87
N MET A 1018 -9.11 -30.40 1.24
CA MET A 1018 -8.19 -30.37 2.39
C MET A 1018 -8.92 -30.69 3.70
N ARG A 1019 -10.12 -30.12 3.93
CA ARG A 1019 -10.99 -30.47 5.06
C ARG A 1019 -11.23 -31.98 5.12
N LYS A 1020 -11.58 -32.60 3.99
CA LYS A 1020 -11.90 -34.03 3.90
C LYS A 1020 -10.68 -34.92 4.11
N ARG A 1021 -9.48 -34.50 3.67
CA ARG A 1021 -8.21 -35.21 3.96
C ARG A 1021 -7.78 -35.15 5.43
N LEU A 1022 -8.28 -34.19 6.20
CA LEU A 1022 -7.82 -33.91 7.57
C LEU A 1022 -8.84 -34.26 8.66
N GLU A 1023 -10.13 -34.43 8.35
CA GLU A 1023 -11.21 -34.52 9.36
C GLU A 1023 -11.14 -35.73 10.32
N ASP A 1024 -10.55 -36.85 9.88
CA ASP A 1024 -10.37 -38.05 10.74
C ASP A 1024 -9.19 -37.89 11.73
N HIS A 1025 -8.33 -36.90 11.52
CA HIS A 1025 -7.10 -36.65 12.29
C HIS A 1025 -7.13 -35.34 13.09
N TYR A 1026 -7.90 -34.36 12.60
CA TYR A 1026 -8.06 -33.03 13.16
C TYR A 1026 -9.54 -32.68 13.25
N LYS A 1027 -9.99 -32.26 14.42
CA LYS A 1027 -11.36 -31.75 14.59
C LYS A 1027 -11.52 -30.46 13.78
N ILE A 1028 -12.24 -30.55 12.67
CA ILE A 1028 -12.80 -29.39 11.94
C ILE A 1028 -13.82 -28.70 12.86
N LEU A 1029 -13.66 -27.41 13.11
CA LEU A 1029 -14.41 -26.71 14.15
C LEU A 1029 -15.85 -26.34 13.72
N TYR A 1030 -16.01 -25.86 12.49
CA TYR A 1030 -17.28 -25.36 11.95
C TYR A 1030 -17.54 -25.92 10.54
N ARG A 1031 -18.82 -26.05 10.17
CA ARG A 1031 -19.32 -26.52 8.87
C ARG A 1031 -20.69 -25.90 8.60
N GLY A 1032 -21.07 -25.69 7.34
CA GLY A 1032 -22.44 -25.32 6.97
C GLY A 1032 -23.45 -26.45 7.22
N SER A 1033 -24.75 -26.17 7.08
CA SER A 1033 -25.83 -27.13 7.44
C SER A 1033 -25.72 -28.49 6.74
N ARG A 1034 -25.20 -28.47 5.50
CA ARG A 1034 -25.01 -29.65 4.62
C ARG A 1034 -23.64 -30.32 4.78
N GLY A 1035 -22.83 -29.90 5.75
CA GLY A 1035 -21.56 -30.54 6.15
C GLY A 1035 -20.31 -30.08 5.38
N ASN A 1036 -20.47 -29.23 4.37
CA ASN A 1036 -19.39 -28.58 3.62
C ASN A 1036 -18.92 -27.27 4.28
N VAL A 1037 -17.81 -26.74 3.78
CA VAL A 1037 -17.29 -25.38 4.09
C VAL A 1037 -17.30 -24.52 2.81
N ALA A 1038 -17.05 -23.22 2.96
CA ALA A 1038 -16.82 -22.31 1.84
C ALA A 1038 -15.37 -22.45 1.31
N HIS A 1039 -14.75 -21.33 0.95
CA HIS A 1039 -13.33 -21.22 0.53
C HIS A 1039 -12.28 -21.44 1.64
N GLU A 1040 -12.67 -21.55 2.91
CA GLU A 1040 -11.75 -21.65 4.05
C GLU A 1040 -12.34 -22.53 5.18
N PHE A 1041 -11.51 -23.03 6.10
CA PHE A 1041 -11.96 -23.82 7.25
C PHE A 1041 -11.03 -23.77 8.46
N ILE A 1042 -11.57 -24.09 9.66
CA ILE A 1042 -10.83 -24.03 10.94
C ILE A 1042 -10.55 -25.43 11.52
N ILE A 1043 -9.30 -25.66 11.92
CA ILE A 1043 -8.82 -26.81 12.69
C ILE A 1043 -8.68 -26.46 14.18
N ASP A 1044 -9.38 -27.21 15.03
CA ASP A 1044 -9.40 -27.03 16.49
C ASP A 1044 -8.16 -27.65 17.16
N CYS A 1045 -7.13 -26.84 17.41
CA CYS A 1045 -5.88 -27.27 18.07
C CYS A 1045 -5.96 -27.24 19.61
N ARG A 1046 -7.07 -26.77 20.19
CA ARG A 1046 -7.24 -26.59 21.64
C ARG A 1046 -7.16 -27.90 22.46
N PRO A 1047 -7.51 -29.10 21.94
CA PRO A 1047 -7.30 -30.36 22.67
C PRO A 1047 -5.82 -30.67 22.95
N PHE A 1048 -4.92 -30.40 22.00
CA PHE A 1048 -3.51 -30.79 22.10
C PHE A 1048 -2.80 -30.12 23.29
N LYS A 1049 -3.17 -28.89 23.64
CA LYS A 1049 -2.65 -28.21 24.85
C LYS A 1049 -2.91 -29.00 26.13
N LYS A 1050 -4.01 -29.78 26.18
CA LYS A 1050 -4.34 -30.63 27.33
C LYS A 1050 -3.64 -31.98 27.30
N THR A 1051 -3.43 -32.58 26.12
CA THR A 1051 -2.82 -33.92 26.00
C THR A 1051 -1.29 -33.86 26.01
N THR A 1052 -0.68 -32.92 25.30
CA THR A 1052 0.77 -32.84 25.03
C THR A 1052 1.46 -31.54 25.42
N ASN A 1053 0.69 -30.50 25.81
CA ASN A 1053 1.16 -29.10 25.91
C ASN A 1053 1.39 -28.41 24.54
N VAL A 1054 1.09 -29.06 23.41
CA VAL A 1054 1.24 -28.45 22.06
C VAL A 1054 0.13 -27.43 21.75
N GLU A 1055 0.51 -26.29 21.17
CA GLU A 1055 -0.40 -25.22 20.73
C GLU A 1055 -0.32 -25.00 19.21
N ALA A 1056 -1.31 -24.29 18.66
CA ALA A 1056 -1.38 -23.90 17.25
C ALA A 1056 -0.12 -23.13 16.79
N ASN A 1057 0.52 -22.36 17.67
CA ASN A 1057 1.79 -21.69 17.36
C ASN A 1057 2.95 -22.68 17.22
N ASP A 1058 3.00 -23.77 18.00
CA ASP A 1058 4.02 -24.81 17.83
C ASP A 1058 3.87 -25.49 16.46
N ILE A 1059 2.63 -25.82 16.06
CA ILE A 1059 2.32 -26.39 14.74
C ILE A 1059 2.70 -25.39 13.63
N ALA A 1060 2.41 -24.10 13.82
CA ALA A 1060 2.79 -23.03 12.89
C ALA A 1060 4.32 -22.89 12.72
N LYS A 1061 5.11 -23.09 13.79
CA LYS A 1061 6.58 -23.15 13.69
C LYS A 1061 7.07 -24.45 13.07
N ARG A 1062 6.42 -25.58 13.36
CA ARG A 1062 6.80 -26.89 12.81
C ARG A 1062 6.56 -26.99 11.30
N LEU A 1063 5.51 -26.38 10.77
CA LEU A 1063 5.28 -26.29 9.30
C LEU A 1063 6.44 -25.63 8.54
N GLN A 1064 7.19 -24.72 9.17
CA GLN A 1064 8.35 -24.09 8.56
C GLN A 1064 9.49 -25.11 8.26
N ASP A 1065 9.58 -26.18 9.04
CA ASP A 1065 10.54 -27.28 8.79
C ASP A 1065 10.17 -28.12 7.57
N PHE A 1066 8.88 -28.14 7.17
CA PHE A 1066 8.41 -28.72 5.92
C PHE A 1066 8.61 -27.75 4.73
N GLY A 1067 9.11 -26.54 4.96
CA GLY A 1067 9.24 -25.49 3.95
C GLY A 1067 7.93 -24.81 3.61
N LEU A 1068 6.98 -24.74 4.55
CA LEU A 1068 5.64 -24.20 4.35
C LEU A 1068 5.37 -23.03 5.30
N HIS A 1069 4.64 -22.02 4.84
CA HIS A 1069 4.12 -20.98 5.73
C HIS A 1069 2.91 -21.52 6.49
N ALA A 1070 2.77 -21.11 7.76
CA ALA A 1070 1.62 -21.43 8.58
C ALA A 1070 0.31 -20.87 7.98
N PRO A 1071 -0.85 -21.48 8.26
CA PRO A 1071 -2.13 -20.88 7.95
C PRO A 1071 -2.44 -19.76 8.97
N THR A 1072 -3.63 -19.16 8.93
CA THR A 1072 -3.97 -18.07 9.88
C THR A 1072 -4.09 -18.65 11.30
N VAL A 1073 -3.34 -18.10 12.26
CA VAL A 1073 -3.15 -18.68 13.61
C VAL A 1073 -3.94 -17.91 14.67
N SER A 1074 -4.71 -18.62 15.50
CA SER A 1074 -5.45 -18.09 16.66
C SER A 1074 -6.48 -16.98 16.37
N TRP A 1075 -6.88 -16.80 15.12
CA TRP A 1075 -8.01 -15.96 14.72
C TRP A 1075 -8.86 -16.71 13.65
N PRO A 1076 -10.20 -16.60 13.66
CA PRO A 1076 -11.05 -15.90 14.64
C PRO A 1076 -11.18 -16.59 16.00
N VAL A 1077 -10.75 -17.84 16.15
CA VAL A 1077 -10.79 -18.58 17.42
C VAL A 1077 -9.37 -18.74 17.98
N ALA A 1078 -9.20 -18.47 19.28
CA ALA A 1078 -7.89 -18.58 19.92
C ALA A 1078 -7.39 -20.05 19.98
N ASN A 1079 -6.11 -20.25 19.69
CA ASN A 1079 -5.45 -21.56 19.62
C ASN A 1079 -6.10 -22.54 18.61
N THR A 1080 -6.42 -22.03 17.42
CA THR A 1080 -6.82 -22.81 16.23
C THR A 1080 -5.98 -22.39 15.01
N LEU A 1081 -6.15 -23.12 13.90
CA LEU A 1081 -5.55 -22.81 12.59
C LEU A 1081 -6.67 -22.64 11.56
N MET A 1082 -6.62 -21.61 10.71
CA MET A 1082 -7.62 -21.35 9.67
C MET A 1082 -6.99 -21.31 8.28
N LEU A 1083 -7.41 -22.23 7.43
CA LEU A 1083 -6.79 -22.56 6.14
C LEU A 1083 -7.67 -22.09 4.98
N GLU A 1084 -7.08 -21.33 4.06
CA GLU A 1084 -7.68 -20.93 2.78
C GLU A 1084 -6.69 -21.24 1.65
N PRO A 1085 -6.89 -22.32 0.86
CA PRO A 1085 -5.93 -22.70 -0.20
C PRO A 1085 -6.06 -21.88 -1.49
N THR A 1086 -7.19 -21.20 -1.70
CA THR A 1086 -7.57 -20.57 -2.99
C THR A 1086 -7.68 -21.57 -4.16
N GLU A 1087 -8.04 -21.05 -5.34
CA GLU A 1087 -8.17 -21.79 -6.59
C GLU A 1087 -6.85 -22.01 -7.36
N SER A 1088 -5.80 -21.24 -7.06
CA SER A 1088 -4.57 -21.22 -7.86
C SER A 1088 -3.60 -22.35 -7.54
N GLU A 1089 -3.78 -23.00 -6.39
CA GLU A 1089 -2.92 -24.07 -5.91
C GLU A 1089 -3.34 -25.43 -6.49
N ASP A 1090 -2.38 -26.17 -7.06
CA ASP A 1090 -2.66 -27.49 -7.64
C ASP A 1090 -2.84 -28.57 -6.57
N LYS A 1091 -3.42 -29.70 -6.98
CA LYS A 1091 -3.75 -30.80 -6.06
C LYS A 1091 -2.52 -31.38 -5.34
N GLN A 1092 -1.34 -31.42 -5.98
CA GLN A 1092 -0.13 -31.91 -5.32
C GLN A 1092 0.31 -30.97 -4.21
N GLN A 1093 0.18 -29.65 -4.43
CA GLN A 1093 0.50 -28.65 -3.42
C GLN A 1093 -0.49 -28.68 -2.23
N LEU A 1094 -1.77 -28.98 -2.47
CA LEU A 1094 -2.74 -29.28 -1.41
C LEU A 1094 -2.39 -30.59 -0.66
N ASP A 1095 -1.98 -31.63 -1.40
CA ASP A 1095 -1.67 -32.95 -0.85
C ASP A 1095 -0.42 -32.96 0.02
N ASP A 1096 0.63 -32.24 -0.38
CA ASP A 1096 1.87 -32.06 0.39
C ASP A 1096 1.61 -31.28 1.67
N TYR A 1097 0.77 -30.24 1.62
CA TYR A 1097 0.36 -29.49 2.82
C TYR A 1097 -0.51 -30.32 3.76
N CYS A 1098 -1.42 -31.15 3.23
CA CYS A 1098 -2.16 -32.10 4.04
C CYS A 1098 -1.23 -33.15 4.67
N GLU A 1099 -0.25 -33.68 3.94
CA GLU A 1099 0.70 -34.64 4.50
C GLU A 1099 1.63 -34.01 5.55
N ALA A 1100 1.99 -32.73 5.42
CA ALA A 1100 2.71 -31.99 6.46
C ALA A 1100 1.91 -31.98 7.78
N LEU A 1101 0.61 -31.64 7.71
CA LEU A 1101 -0.27 -31.66 8.88
C LEU A 1101 -0.48 -33.09 9.42
N LEU A 1102 -0.69 -34.08 8.56
CA LEU A 1102 -0.83 -35.47 8.99
C LEU A 1102 0.44 -36.01 9.65
N GLN A 1103 1.62 -35.62 9.17
CA GLN A 1103 2.89 -35.94 9.82
C GLN A 1103 3.00 -35.23 11.18
N ILE A 1104 2.66 -33.94 11.28
CA ILE A 1104 2.63 -33.22 12.56
C ILE A 1104 1.60 -33.85 13.53
N ARG A 1105 0.48 -34.39 13.04
CA ARG A 1105 -0.46 -35.15 13.89
C ARG A 1105 0.18 -36.40 14.49
N ARG A 1106 0.94 -37.17 13.70
CA ARG A 1106 1.72 -38.34 14.16
C ARG A 1106 2.79 -37.92 15.18
N GLU A 1107 3.46 -36.79 14.95
CA GLU A 1107 4.43 -36.20 15.89
C GLU A 1107 3.77 -35.82 17.24
N ILE A 1108 2.56 -35.25 17.24
CA ILE A 1108 1.77 -35.03 18.46
C ILE A 1108 1.43 -36.38 19.11
N GLU A 1109 1.01 -37.38 18.33
CA GLU A 1109 0.68 -38.74 18.79
C GLU A 1109 1.86 -39.44 19.50
N LEU A 1110 3.11 -39.20 19.07
CA LEU A 1110 4.30 -39.71 19.75
C LEU A 1110 4.50 -39.08 21.14
N ILE A 1111 4.10 -37.81 21.32
CA ILE A 1111 4.11 -37.14 22.63
C ILE A 1111 2.92 -37.61 23.50
N GLU A 1112 1.74 -37.83 22.90
CA GLU A 1112 0.56 -38.37 23.60
C GLU A 1112 0.83 -39.77 24.16
N ASN A 1113 1.52 -40.61 23.39
CA ASN A 1113 1.91 -41.97 23.78
C ASN A 1113 3.26 -42.03 24.51
N GLY A 1114 3.86 -40.90 24.90
CA GLY A 1114 5.10 -40.84 25.69
C GLY A 1114 6.35 -41.43 25.02
N HIS A 1115 6.36 -41.56 23.70
CA HIS A 1115 7.53 -41.98 22.91
C HIS A 1115 8.52 -40.83 22.70
N TRP A 1116 8.00 -39.59 22.65
CA TRP A 1116 8.79 -38.36 22.65
C TRP A 1116 8.56 -37.58 23.95
N ASP A 1117 9.60 -36.85 24.39
CA ASP A 1117 9.49 -35.93 25.52
C ASP A 1117 8.54 -34.76 25.20
N ARG A 1118 7.92 -34.17 26.23
CA ARG A 1118 6.91 -33.11 26.06
C ARG A 1118 7.48 -31.76 25.60
N GLU A 1119 8.75 -31.47 25.91
CA GLU A 1119 9.39 -30.18 25.60
C GLU A 1119 10.61 -30.34 24.66
N MET A 1120 11.28 -31.50 24.68
CA MET A 1120 12.43 -31.84 23.83
C MET A 1120 12.04 -32.69 22.61
N ASN A 1121 11.08 -32.21 21.81
CA ASN A 1121 10.60 -32.84 20.57
C ASN A 1121 10.65 -31.84 19.38
N PRO A 1122 10.57 -32.31 18.12
CA PRO A 1122 10.63 -31.42 16.95
C PRO A 1122 9.58 -30.30 16.95
N ILE A 1123 8.35 -30.56 17.40
CA ILE A 1123 7.26 -29.55 17.41
C ILE A 1123 7.59 -28.38 18.35
N LYS A 1124 8.03 -28.66 19.57
CA LYS A 1124 8.39 -27.63 20.57
C LYS A 1124 9.68 -26.90 20.23
N GLN A 1125 10.58 -27.56 19.53
CA GLN A 1125 11.91 -27.05 19.20
C GLN A 1125 11.99 -26.38 17.82
N ALA A 1126 10.93 -26.49 17.01
CA ALA A 1126 10.83 -25.81 15.72
C ALA A 1126 10.72 -24.28 15.87
N PRO A 1127 11.22 -23.50 14.89
CA PRO A 1127 11.82 -23.96 13.64
C PRO A 1127 13.32 -24.30 13.73
N HIS A 1128 13.77 -25.24 12.91
CA HIS A 1128 15.17 -25.71 12.89
C HIS A 1128 15.98 -24.99 11.80
N THR A 1129 16.83 -24.05 12.22
CA THR A 1129 17.69 -23.28 11.31
C THR A 1129 18.80 -24.13 10.69
N GLN A 1130 19.34 -23.66 9.57
CA GLN A 1130 20.50 -24.30 8.92
C GLN A 1130 21.69 -24.41 9.87
N GLN A 1131 21.95 -23.38 10.68
CA GLN A 1131 23.03 -23.37 11.67
C GLN A 1131 22.86 -24.47 12.74
N VAL A 1132 21.64 -24.63 13.28
CA VAL A 1132 21.34 -25.65 14.29
C VAL A 1132 21.48 -27.07 13.72
N VAL A 1133 21.04 -27.28 12.47
CA VAL A 1133 21.07 -28.61 11.81
C VAL A 1133 22.47 -28.97 11.28
N CYS A 1134 23.28 -27.99 10.87
CA CYS A 1134 24.66 -28.18 10.42
C CYS A 1134 25.71 -28.12 11.56
N SER A 1135 25.30 -27.85 12.80
CA SER A 1135 26.17 -27.88 14.00
C SER A 1135 26.97 -29.18 14.13
N SER A 1136 28.17 -29.12 14.70
CA SER A 1136 28.88 -30.35 15.12
C SER A 1136 28.13 -31.03 16.27
N ASP A 1137 27.68 -30.25 17.25
CA ASP A 1137 26.97 -30.73 18.43
C ASP A 1137 25.48 -30.90 18.16
N TRP A 1138 24.93 -32.06 18.54
CA TRP A 1138 23.50 -32.38 18.44
C TRP A 1138 23.06 -33.27 19.61
N SER A 1139 22.43 -32.65 20.61
CA SER A 1139 21.99 -33.28 21.86
C SER A 1139 20.48 -33.55 21.93
N ARG A 1140 19.80 -33.48 20.78
CA ARG A 1140 18.34 -33.63 20.66
C ARG A 1140 17.97 -35.12 20.54
N PRO A 1141 16.86 -35.59 21.15
CA PRO A 1141 16.49 -37.02 21.16
C PRO A 1141 15.81 -37.51 19.86
N TYR A 1142 16.00 -36.77 18.77
CA TYR A 1142 15.48 -37.02 17.42
C TYR A 1142 16.56 -36.63 16.40
N THR A 1143 16.47 -37.15 15.18
CA THR A 1143 17.50 -36.99 14.13
C THR A 1143 17.48 -35.62 13.46
N ARG A 1144 18.53 -35.30 12.70
CA ARG A 1144 18.63 -34.08 11.89
C ARG A 1144 17.70 -34.15 10.67
N GLU A 1145 17.46 -35.37 10.22
CA GLU A 1145 16.54 -35.75 9.16
C GLU A 1145 15.09 -35.50 9.58
N GLU A 1146 14.67 -35.99 10.76
CA GLU A 1146 13.38 -35.64 11.37
C GLU A 1146 13.23 -34.13 11.62
N ALA A 1147 14.31 -33.44 11.97
CA ALA A 1147 14.29 -32.00 12.17
C ALA A 1147 14.05 -31.23 10.85
N ALA A 1148 14.84 -31.49 9.80
CA ALA A 1148 14.94 -30.62 8.63
C ALA A 1148 14.30 -31.16 7.33
N PHE A 1149 14.08 -32.47 7.24
CA PHE A 1149 13.55 -33.17 6.06
C PHE A 1149 12.38 -34.12 6.43
N PRO A 1150 11.35 -33.66 7.17
CA PRO A 1150 10.34 -34.52 7.78
C PRO A 1150 9.34 -35.19 6.81
N ALA A 1151 9.35 -34.84 5.52
CA ALA A 1151 8.51 -35.46 4.49
C ALA A 1151 9.23 -35.58 3.14
N SER A 1152 8.80 -36.51 2.30
CA SER A 1152 9.46 -36.87 1.03
C SER A 1152 9.44 -35.79 -0.06
N PHE A 1153 8.56 -34.79 0.05
CA PHE A 1153 8.57 -33.60 -0.81
C PHE A 1153 9.66 -32.58 -0.39
N VAL A 1154 10.10 -32.60 0.88
CA VAL A 1154 11.11 -31.69 1.44
C VAL A 1154 12.51 -32.12 0.96
N LYS A 1155 12.87 -31.72 -0.25
CA LYS A 1155 14.11 -32.12 -0.92
C LYS A 1155 15.24 -31.12 -0.67
N ALA A 1156 16.47 -31.60 -0.48
CA ALA A 1156 17.64 -30.75 -0.24
C ALA A 1156 17.89 -29.68 -1.32
N ALA A 1157 17.44 -29.90 -2.57
CA ALA A 1157 17.55 -28.94 -3.66
C ALA A 1157 16.51 -27.79 -3.62
N THR A 1158 15.45 -27.93 -2.82
CA THR A 1158 14.33 -26.97 -2.68
C THR A 1158 14.04 -26.63 -1.21
N LYS A 1159 14.95 -26.99 -0.28
CA LYS A 1159 14.78 -26.79 1.16
C LYS A 1159 14.90 -25.30 1.50
N ILE A 1160 13.77 -24.71 1.86
CA ILE A 1160 13.69 -23.41 2.52
C ILE A 1160 14.20 -23.57 3.95
N TRP A 1161 15.03 -22.65 4.41
CA TRP A 1161 15.58 -22.64 5.77
C TRP A 1161 15.01 -21.48 6.57
N PRO A 1162 14.36 -21.75 7.72
CA PRO A 1162 14.11 -20.75 8.74
C PRO A 1162 15.43 -20.07 9.13
N THR A 1163 15.44 -18.74 9.11
CA THR A 1163 16.69 -17.96 9.18
C THR A 1163 17.13 -17.63 10.60
N VAL A 1164 16.19 -17.64 11.52
CA VAL A 1164 16.38 -17.56 12.97
C VAL A 1164 15.56 -18.67 13.63
N GLY A 1165 15.91 -19.05 14.87
CA GLY A 1165 15.07 -19.90 15.70
C GLY A 1165 13.77 -19.21 16.11
N ARG A 1166 12.99 -19.85 16.97
CA ARG A 1166 11.70 -19.30 17.42
C ARG A 1166 11.89 -17.96 18.12
N VAL A 1167 11.18 -16.92 17.70
CA VAL A 1167 11.33 -15.58 18.29
C VAL A 1167 10.75 -15.47 19.70
N ASP A 1168 11.42 -14.71 20.58
CA ASP A 1168 10.95 -14.39 21.93
C ASP A 1168 10.02 -13.16 21.88
N ASP A 1169 8.71 -13.40 21.73
CA ASP A 1169 7.70 -12.34 21.63
C ASP A 1169 7.64 -11.46 22.90
N THR A 1170 7.92 -12.02 24.08
CA THR A 1170 7.83 -11.32 25.36
C THR A 1170 9.06 -10.45 25.61
N TYR A 1171 10.26 -10.94 25.25
CA TYR A 1171 11.49 -10.16 25.35
C TYR A 1171 11.45 -8.91 24.47
N GLY A 1172 10.96 -9.00 23.23
CA GLY A 1172 10.85 -7.84 22.32
C GLY A 1172 9.86 -6.77 22.78
N ASP A 1173 8.71 -7.16 23.35
CA ASP A 1173 7.71 -6.21 23.88
C ASP A 1173 8.11 -5.60 25.24
N THR A 1174 9.14 -6.15 25.92
CA THR A 1174 9.71 -5.61 27.17
C THR A 1174 11.00 -4.82 26.95
N ASN A 1175 11.86 -5.25 26.02
CA ASN A 1175 13.15 -4.64 25.65
C ASN A 1175 13.00 -3.94 24.30
N LEU A 1176 12.08 -2.96 24.27
CA LEU A 1176 11.52 -2.38 23.06
C LEU A 1176 12.53 -1.52 22.29
N PHE A 1177 13.08 -2.08 21.20
CA PHE A 1177 14.05 -1.44 20.32
C PHE A 1177 13.57 -1.44 18.86
N CYS A 1178 13.34 -0.26 18.27
CA CYS A 1178 12.57 -0.09 17.02
C CYS A 1178 13.31 0.65 15.89
N SER A 1179 14.64 0.65 15.95
CA SER A 1179 15.56 1.12 14.89
C SER A 1179 16.63 0.05 14.61
N CYS A 1180 17.56 0.30 13.69
CA CYS A 1180 18.70 -0.57 13.44
C CYS A 1180 19.67 -0.56 14.65
N PRO A 1181 20.13 -1.73 15.14
CA PRO A 1181 20.99 -1.80 16.32
C PRO A 1181 22.41 -1.32 16.04
N PRO A 1182 23.13 -0.75 17.03
CA PRO A 1182 24.56 -0.46 16.91
C PRO A 1182 25.35 -1.73 16.56
N VAL A 1183 26.24 -1.66 15.56
CA VAL A 1183 26.94 -2.85 15.04
C VAL A 1183 27.80 -3.55 16.10
N ASP A 1184 28.41 -2.80 17.01
CA ASP A 1184 29.22 -3.35 18.12
C ASP A 1184 28.39 -4.07 19.20
N ALA A 1185 27.07 -3.80 19.27
CA ALA A 1185 26.18 -4.48 20.24
C ALA A 1185 26.03 -5.98 19.95
N THR A 1186 26.45 -6.45 18.77
CA THR A 1186 26.39 -7.86 18.34
C THR A 1186 27.28 -8.82 19.14
N ASN A 1187 28.13 -8.34 20.07
CA ASN A 1187 29.01 -9.21 20.86
C ASN A 1187 29.21 -8.83 22.35
N SER A 1188 28.59 -7.77 22.91
CA SER A 1188 28.90 -7.40 24.32
C SER A 1188 27.87 -6.65 25.18
N GLU A 1189 26.81 -6.03 24.64
CA GLU A 1189 25.96 -5.12 25.44
C GLU A 1189 24.48 -5.55 25.61
N LEU A 1190 24.13 -6.81 25.32
CA LEU A 1190 22.80 -7.35 25.63
C LEU A 1190 22.65 -7.88 27.08
N ASP A 1191 23.74 -7.95 27.85
CA ASP A 1191 23.77 -8.38 29.26
C ASP A 1191 23.59 -7.21 30.26
N GLY A 1192 22.50 -6.45 30.10
CA GLY A 1192 21.80 -5.79 31.21
C GLY A 1192 22.06 -4.30 31.52
N ASN A 1193 20.97 -3.54 31.50
CA ASN A 1193 20.67 -2.42 32.44
C ASN A 1193 19.14 -2.28 32.59
#